data_AF-A0A3D9Q9L4-F1
#
_entry.id   AF-A0A3D9Q9L4-F1
#
_cell.length_a   1.000
_cell.length_b   1.000
_cell.length_c   1.000
_cell.angle_alpha   90.00
_cell.angle_beta   90.00
_cell.angle_gamma   90.00
#
_symmetry.space_group_name_H-M   'P 1'
#
loop_
_entity.id
_entity.type
_entity.pdbx_description
1 polymer ?
#
loop_
_entity_poly.entity_id
_entity_poly.type
_entity_poly.pdbx_seq_one_letter_code
_entity_poly.pdbx_strand_id
1 'polypeptide(L)'
;MMSLTVKPFSGMIITEDVTFEPGEYIFKDGRGIVVAGSGITIDGNGAVIRGRGKVGSIYSYAGNGLFASGHSDVTVKSLILSGFQIGMKIMNGKNWTIEDNDLSDNYTDPDFGWGDGEPFGALYLENVSHSRVCNNKGNNVWNGLNLKYSNNNVVTGNEMSHCTNVCLKLWGSSNNEINDNVMNYGIRIAPGEVHARDSSSVLIENGSDNNRFMFNDFTYGGDGVFIRSLNGWVSRRNYFEGNDASYAHNNAWEVWDPDNTFVNNKGNYSSYGFWLGGSCHAVLIGNEAAYNGTRIANAPEPFGNAGIAVVNGSSSHFVMRNNHIHHNKSAGLAIGFKEGYESYHWIIEQNVITDNDTYGIYLKHANWIAIAGNLIENNGLGDIHEDMNVSNVIYNKSTSVPDAEPPKANAHMLTSRPEAGQSIRFEATGSENIRGEALSFRWEMGDGTVLESREVTHSYAKPGFYRVALTVSDGVLSSLDWIDIHVVPSSESVVLKMQPESAALSGIPQDQFAALQVDGKQRLCNESSLHVKSTATLTQINIPIQAETKLADASQLGFWMKYQHEVRDGFGHGSIIVRLIQDDRNYIQYVINSPFYNWSKIASEARYGWSCFELPLAIRESDPNSDAWQVSEVGAPMLAHLQQMSISYASHGGYFSAWLTEIAFTN
;
A
#
# COMPACT_ATOMS: atom_id res chain seq x y z
N MET A 1 37.02 -16.56 -19.39
CA MET A 1 38.40 -16.62 -18.85
C MET A 1 38.42 -17.68 -17.76
N MET A 2 39.56 -18.30 -17.45
CA MET A 2 39.61 -19.27 -16.33
C MET A 2 39.44 -18.51 -15.02
N SER A 3 38.46 -18.89 -14.20
CA SER A 3 38.23 -18.32 -12.87
C SER A 3 39.49 -18.46 -12.01
N LEU A 4 39.89 -17.39 -11.33
CA LEU A 4 41.06 -17.40 -10.46
C LEU A 4 40.69 -18.09 -9.14
N THR A 5 41.40 -19.16 -8.77
CA THR A 5 41.22 -19.79 -7.45
C THR A 5 41.99 -19.00 -6.39
N VAL A 6 41.32 -18.52 -5.34
CA VAL A 6 41.93 -17.65 -4.31
C VAL A 6 41.47 -17.98 -2.88
N LYS A 7 42.34 -17.71 -1.90
CA LYS A 7 41.96 -17.73 -0.48
C LYS A 7 41.24 -16.42 -0.11
N PRO A 8 40.02 -16.46 0.44
CA PRO A 8 39.35 -15.26 0.93
C PRO A 8 40.08 -14.69 2.15
N PHE A 9 40.12 -13.36 2.25
CA PHE A 9 40.69 -12.64 3.39
C PHE A 9 39.86 -11.39 3.72
N SER A 10 39.93 -10.93 4.96
CA SER A 10 39.17 -9.76 5.43
C SER A 10 39.55 -8.49 4.65
N GLY A 11 38.53 -7.80 4.12
CA GLY A 11 38.70 -6.61 3.29
C GLY A 11 39.10 -6.89 1.84
N MET A 12 38.99 -8.13 1.37
CA MET A 12 39.27 -8.49 -0.03
C MET A 12 38.36 -7.72 -0.99
N ILE A 13 38.93 -7.23 -2.09
CA ILE A 13 38.22 -6.54 -3.18
C ILE A 13 38.28 -7.43 -4.42
N ILE A 14 37.13 -7.69 -5.04
CA ILE A 14 36.99 -8.55 -6.21
C ILE A 14 36.56 -7.72 -7.42
N THR A 15 37.33 -7.78 -8.50
CA THR A 15 37.08 -7.05 -9.76
C THR A 15 36.96 -7.96 -10.98
N GLU A 16 37.12 -9.27 -10.82
CA GLU A 16 37.14 -10.28 -11.88
C GLU A 16 36.51 -11.60 -11.39
N ASP A 17 36.37 -12.59 -12.27
CA ASP A 17 35.85 -13.92 -11.92
C ASP A 17 36.73 -14.60 -10.86
N VAL A 18 36.11 -15.05 -9.77
CA VAL A 18 36.79 -15.68 -8.63
C VAL A 18 36.09 -16.98 -8.24
N THR A 19 36.90 -17.98 -7.94
CA THR A 19 36.50 -19.18 -7.22
C THR A 19 37.26 -19.24 -5.90
N PHE A 20 36.59 -19.37 -4.77
CA PHE A 20 37.29 -19.50 -3.51
C PHE A 20 37.88 -20.89 -3.30
N GLU A 21 39.00 -20.96 -2.59
CA GLU A 21 39.48 -22.21 -2.03
C GLU A 21 38.48 -22.73 -0.97
N PRO A 22 38.13 -24.02 -0.98
CA PRO A 22 37.30 -24.60 0.08
C PRO A 22 38.01 -24.51 1.44
N GLY A 23 37.25 -24.20 2.49
CA GLY A 23 37.81 -24.09 3.84
C GLY A 23 37.05 -23.11 4.72
N GLU A 24 37.45 -23.04 5.99
CA GLU A 24 36.88 -22.09 6.95
C GLU A 24 37.83 -20.92 7.20
N TYR A 25 37.29 -19.70 7.13
CA TYR A 25 38.03 -18.44 7.19
C TYR A 25 37.39 -17.50 8.21
N ILE A 26 38.18 -16.99 9.17
CA ILE A 26 37.68 -16.17 10.28
C ILE A 26 38.10 -14.70 10.11
N PHE A 27 37.12 -13.80 9.99
CA PHE A 27 37.30 -12.36 9.84
C PHE A 27 36.99 -11.65 11.17
N LYS A 28 38.04 -11.27 11.91
CA LYS A 28 37.92 -10.77 13.31
C LYS A 28 37.64 -9.27 13.44
N ASP A 29 37.81 -8.50 12.38
CA ASP A 29 37.77 -7.04 12.39
C ASP A 29 36.48 -6.44 11.80
N GLY A 30 35.53 -7.29 11.37
CA GLY A 30 34.25 -6.88 10.79
C GLY A 30 34.32 -6.47 9.32
N ARG A 31 35.49 -6.53 8.66
CA ARG A 31 35.57 -6.28 7.22
C ARG A 31 35.29 -7.57 6.45
N GLY A 32 34.25 -7.58 5.64
CA GLY A 32 33.95 -8.67 4.70
C GLY A 32 34.64 -8.50 3.34
N ILE A 33 34.00 -9.05 2.31
CA ILE A 33 34.42 -8.96 0.91
C ILE A 33 33.69 -7.79 0.22
N VAL A 34 34.40 -7.07 -0.64
CA VAL A 34 33.85 -6.01 -1.48
C VAL A 34 33.87 -6.44 -2.94
N VAL A 35 32.72 -6.39 -3.60
CA VAL A 35 32.60 -6.60 -5.05
C VAL A 35 32.69 -5.24 -5.74
N ALA A 36 33.71 -5.08 -6.57
CA ALA A 36 34.04 -3.86 -7.29
C ALA A 36 34.04 -4.03 -8.83
N GLY A 37 33.57 -5.19 -9.33
CA GLY A 37 33.46 -5.52 -10.74
C GLY A 37 32.02 -5.76 -11.19
N SER A 38 31.78 -5.70 -12.50
CA SER A 38 30.50 -6.02 -13.15
C SER A 38 30.73 -7.07 -14.24
N GLY A 39 29.73 -7.90 -14.56
CA GLY A 39 29.90 -8.99 -15.50
C GLY A 39 30.77 -10.13 -14.98
N ILE A 40 30.80 -10.34 -13.65
CA ILE A 40 31.71 -11.28 -12.98
C ILE A 40 30.97 -12.34 -12.16
N THR A 41 31.63 -13.47 -11.94
CA THR A 41 31.14 -14.57 -11.11
C THR A 41 32.02 -14.77 -9.88
N ILE A 42 31.39 -14.90 -8.72
CA ILE A 42 32.01 -15.25 -7.45
C ILE A 42 31.44 -16.60 -7.02
N ASP A 43 32.27 -17.64 -7.12
CA ASP A 43 31.94 -19.00 -6.72
C ASP A 43 32.56 -19.30 -5.34
N GLY A 44 31.71 -19.48 -4.34
CA GLY A 44 32.12 -19.79 -2.98
C GLY A 44 32.80 -21.14 -2.84
N ASN A 45 32.47 -22.12 -3.69
CA ASN A 45 33.18 -23.40 -3.80
C ASN A 45 33.53 -24.06 -2.44
N GLY A 46 32.58 -24.06 -1.50
CA GLY A 46 32.75 -24.66 -0.17
C GLY A 46 33.54 -23.81 0.83
N ALA A 47 33.79 -22.53 0.53
CA ALA A 47 34.34 -21.57 1.48
C ALA A 47 33.29 -21.15 2.52
N VAL A 48 33.66 -21.25 3.80
CA VAL A 48 32.88 -20.80 4.95
C VAL A 48 33.58 -19.59 5.55
N ILE A 49 32.94 -18.43 5.51
CA ILE A 49 33.49 -17.18 6.06
C ILE A 49 32.72 -16.79 7.30
N ARG A 50 33.43 -16.66 8.42
CA ARG A 50 32.87 -16.31 9.73
C ARG A 50 33.36 -14.95 10.19
N GLY A 51 32.44 -14.03 10.39
CA GLY A 51 32.68 -12.76 11.08
C GLY A 51 32.89 -12.95 12.59
N ARG A 52 32.96 -11.81 13.30
CA ARG A 52 33.22 -11.75 14.74
C ARG A 52 31.99 -11.93 15.63
N GLY A 53 30.80 -12.04 15.03
CA GLY A 53 29.53 -12.19 15.73
C GLY A 53 29.47 -13.43 16.63
N LYS A 54 28.80 -13.28 17.76
CA LYS A 54 28.57 -14.32 18.76
C LYS A 54 27.10 -14.31 19.16
N VAL A 55 26.48 -15.48 19.10
CA VAL A 55 25.10 -15.69 19.55
C VAL A 55 24.91 -15.15 20.97
N GLY A 56 23.83 -14.41 21.18
CA GLY A 56 23.51 -13.77 22.46
C GLY A 56 24.31 -12.50 22.79
N SER A 57 25.20 -12.05 21.89
CA SER A 57 25.96 -10.80 22.06
C SER A 57 25.76 -9.91 20.83
N ILE A 58 24.64 -9.21 20.77
CA ILE A 58 24.21 -8.43 19.58
C ILE A 58 25.27 -7.41 19.12
N TYR A 59 25.98 -6.77 20.04
CA TYR A 59 27.02 -5.79 19.74
C TYR A 59 28.35 -6.41 19.24
N SER A 60 28.44 -7.74 19.21
CA SER A 60 29.64 -8.44 18.70
C SER A 60 29.67 -8.53 17.18
N TYR A 61 28.50 -8.52 16.52
CA TYR A 61 28.35 -8.54 15.06
C TYR A 61 28.80 -7.20 14.47
N ALA A 62 29.53 -7.24 13.36
CA ALA A 62 30.00 -6.02 12.70
C ALA A 62 30.14 -6.20 11.19
N GLY A 63 29.79 -5.15 10.44
CA GLY A 63 30.01 -5.04 8.99
C GLY A 63 29.16 -6.00 8.15
N ASN A 64 29.46 -6.02 6.85
CA ASN A 64 28.80 -6.89 5.88
C ASN A 64 29.72 -8.06 5.51
N GLY A 65 29.21 -9.28 5.38
CA GLY A 65 29.99 -10.42 4.90
C GLY A 65 30.42 -10.24 3.44
N LEU A 66 29.49 -9.81 2.59
CA LEU A 66 29.74 -9.32 1.24
C LEU A 66 29.02 -7.99 1.01
N PHE A 67 29.72 -7.04 0.39
CA PHE A 67 29.18 -5.74 0.02
C PHE A 67 29.41 -5.41 -1.45
N ALA A 68 28.40 -4.85 -2.12
CA ALA A 68 28.52 -4.30 -3.46
C ALA A 68 27.64 -3.05 -3.62
N SER A 69 28.11 -2.04 -4.37
CA SER A 69 27.29 -0.90 -4.76
C SER A 69 27.67 -0.39 -6.14
N GLY A 70 26.70 -0.13 -7.01
CA GLY A 70 26.96 0.46 -8.34
C GLY A 70 27.40 -0.54 -9.41
N HIS A 71 27.20 -1.84 -9.18
CA HIS A 71 27.66 -2.92 -10.06
C HIS A 71 26.49 -3.76 -10.59
N SER A 72 26.65 -4.33 -11.78
CA SER A 72 25.60 -5.09 -12.48
C SER A 72 26.15 -6.35 -13.13
N ASP A 73 25.25 -7.25 -13.52
CA ASP A 73 25.59 -8.50 -14.20
C ASP A 73 26.55 -9.37 -13.38
N VAL A 74 26.32 -9.45 -12.06
CA VAL A 74 27.17 -10.19 -11.12
C VAL A 74 26.46 -11.46 -10.66
N THR A 75 27.19 -12.58 -10.66
CA THR A 75 26.73 -13.84 -10.05
C THR A 75 27.50 -14.12 -8.76
N VAL A 76 26.79 -14.40 -7.67
CA VAL A 76 27.36 -14.89 -6.41
C VAL A 76 26.69 -16.20 -6.05
N LYS A 77 27.48 -17.27 -5.91
CA LYS A 77 26.93 -18.59 -5.63
C LYS A 77 27.73 -19.42 -4.64
N SER A 78 27.06 -20.36 -3.97
CA SER A 78 27.68 -21.39 -3.13
C SER A 78 28.57 -20.84 -2.00
N LEU A 79 28.27 -19.64 -1.50
CA LEU A 79 29.03 -18.96 -0.46
C LEU A 79 28.33 -19.06 0.90
N ILE A 80 29.10 -19.33 1.97
CA ILE A 80 28.58 -19.40 3.33
C ILE A 80 29.14 -18.22 4.15
N LEU A 81 28.27 -17.33 4.60
CA LEU A 81 28.61 -16.11 5.36
C LEU A 81 27.83 -16.03 6.69
N SER A 82 28.53 -16.05 7.82
CA SER A 82 27.91 -15.98 9.17
C SER A 82 28.66 -15.01 10.09
N GLY A 83 28.03 -14.53 11.17
CA GLY A 83 28.69 -13.68 12.17
C GLY A 83 28.92 -12.21 11.77
N PHE A 84 28.18 -11.69 10.78
CA PHE A 84 28.19 -10.28 10.34
C PHE A 84 26.90 -9.56 10.74
N GLN A 85 26.87 -8.22 10.66
CA GLN A 85 25.61 -7.49 10.82
C GLN A 85 24.66 -7.82 9.65
N ILE A 86 25.20 -7.83 8.44
CA ILE A 86 24.47 -8.29 7.25
C ILE A 86 25.31 -9.36 6.55
N GLY A 87 24.71 -10.50 6.23
CA GLY A 87 25.38 -11.54 5.46
C GLY A 87 25.83 -10.99 4.10
N MET A 88 24.89 -10.47 3.32
CA MET A 88 25.16 -9.85 2.02
C MET A 88 24.34 -8.57 1.80
N LYS A 89 25.01 -7.49 1.40
CA LYS A 89 24.41 -6.18 1.11
C LYS A 89 24.77 -5.73 -0.30
N ILE A 90 23.77 -5.61 -1.17
CA ILE A 90 23.93 -5.17 -2.56
C ILE A 90 23.09 -3.93 -2.80
N MET A 91 23.70 -2.92 -3.42
CA MET A 91 23.07 -1.63 -3.67
C MET A 91 23.25 -1.18 -5.12
N ASN A 92 22.27 -0.45 -5.66
CA ASN A 92 22.38 0.28 -6.92
C ASN A 92 22.90 -0.58 -8.08
N GLY A 93 22.14 -1.59 -8.49
CA GLY A 93 22.58 -2.57 -9.48
C GLY A 93 21.44 -3.22 -10.24
N LYS A 94 21.79 -3.99 -11.28
CA LYS A 94 20.81 -4.82 -12.00
C LYS A 94 21.41 -6.14 -12.44
N ASN A 95 20.54 -7.10 -12.77
CA ASN A 95 20.93 -8.41 -13.30
C ASN A 95 21.88 -9.18 -12.36
N TRP A 96 21.64 -9.11 -11.05
CA TRP A 96 22.35 -9.95 -10.09
C TRP A 96 21.76 -11.35 -10.09
N THR A 97 22.61 -12.37 -9.99
CA THR A 97 22.21 -13.75 -9.67
C THR A 97 22.81 -14.10 -8.32
N ILE A 98 21.97 -14.32 -7.32
CA ILE A 98 22.37 -14.66 -5.95
C ILE A 98 21.78 -16.04 -5.68
N GLU A 99 22.61 -17.08 -5.75
CA GLU A 99 22.12 -18.46 -5.73
C GLU A 99 22.87 -19.42 -4.81
N ASP A 100 22.13 -20.32 -4.16
CA ASP A 100 22.71 -21.41 -3.37
C ASP A 100 23.68 -20.93 -2.26
N ASN A 101 23.44 -19.75 -1.66
CA ASN A 101 24.26 -19.21 -0.57
C ASN A 101 23.63 -19.52 0.80
N ASP A 102 24.46 -19.65 1.84
CA ASP A 102 24.00 -19.73 3.23
C ASP A 102 24.42 -18.47 4.00
N LEU A 103 23.44 -17.66 4.35
CA LEU A 103 23.56 -16.37 5.04
C LEU A 103 22.96 -16.45 6.46
N SER A 104 22.90 -17.65 7.03
CA SER A 104 22.39 -17.90 8.39
C SER A 104 23.34 -17.38 9.49
N ASP A 105 22.81 -17.28 10.71
CA ASP A 105 23.55 -16.95 11.94
C ASP A 105 24.32 -15.62 11.87
N ASN A 106 23.79 -14.68 11.09
CA ASN A 106 24.18 -13.28 11.15
C ASN A 106 23.45 -12.59 12.32
N TYR A 107 23.21 -11.29 12.24
CA TYR A 107 22.62 -10.52 13.34
C TYR A 107 21.22 -11.03 13.75
N THR A 108 20.95 -11.16 15.05
CA THR A 108 19.64 -11.46 15.64
C THR A 108 19.38 -10.51 16.82
N ASP A 109 18.16 -9.99 16.92
CA ASP A 109 17.76 -9.04 17.97
C ASP A 109 16.26 -9.19 18.30
N PRO A 110 15.91 -9.58 19.54
CA PRO A 110 14.51 -9.74 19.95
C PRO A 110 13.90 -8.48 20.57
N ASP A 111 14.65 -7.37 20.73
CA ASP A 111 14.21 -6.26 21.57
C ASP A 111 13.44 -5.16 20.82
N PHE A 112 13.60 -5.01 19.50
CA PHE A 112 12.85 -4.06 18.65
C PHE A 112 12.35 -4.72 17.35
N GLY A 113 11.37 -4.08 16.68
CA GLY A 113 10.48 -4.75 15.71
C GLY A 113 9.94 -3.87 14.59
N TRP A 114 9.13 -4.48 13.70
CA TRP A 114 8.58 -3.90 12.44
C TRP A 114 9.60 -3.26 11.48
N GLY A 115 10.89 -3.49 11.72
CA GLY A 115 11.96 -2.83 10.99
C GLY A 115 12.13 -1.35 11.35
N ASP A 116 11.74 -0.96 12.57
CA ASP A 116 12.15 0.30 13.18
C ASP A 116 13.64 0.17 13.57
N GLY A 117 14.54 0.44 12.62
CA GLY A 117 15.98 0.33 12.81
C GLY A 117 16.74 0.02 11.52
N GLU A 118 18.05 -0.24 11.65
CA GLU A 118 18.89 -0.67 10.53
C GLU A 118 18.47 -2.07 10.05
N PRO A 119 18.43 -2.37 8.74
CA PRO A 119 17.91 -3.64 8.23
C PRO A 119 18.97 -4.77 8.29
N PHE A 120 19.47 -5.08 9.49
CA PHE A 120 20.47 -6.14 9.69
C PHE A 120 19.85 -7.54 9.47
N GLY A 121 20.68 -8.53 9.15
CA GLY A 121 20.21 -9.91 8.93
C GLY A 121 20.93 -10.65 7.81
N ALA A 122 20.21 -11.43 7.01
CA ALA A 122 20.79 -12.28 5.98
C ALA A 122 21.12 -11.51 4.68
N LEU A 123 20.10 -11.00 3.97
CA LEU A 123 20.25 -10.41 2.64
C LEU A 123 19.52 -9.06 2.54
N TYR A 124 20.25 -8.04 2.07
CA TYR A 124 19.73 -6.69 1.86
C TYR A 124 20.00 -6.21 0.43
N LEU A 125 18.93 -5.91 -0.30
CA LEU A 125 18.95 -5.36 -1.65
C LEU A 125 18.33 -3.95 -1.66
N GLU A 126 19.09 -2.96 -2.11
CA GLU A 126 18.60 -1.57 -2.26
C GLU A 126 18.84 -1.04 -3.66
N ASN A 127 17.78 -0.57 -4.33
CA ASN A 127 17.85 -0.16 -5.74
C ASN A 127 18.43 -1.27 -6.64
N VAL A 128 18.03 -2.52 -6.43
CA VAL A 128 18.44 -3.68 -7.23
C VAL A 128 17.26 -4.14 -8.09
N SER A 129 17.48 -4.34 -9.39
CA SER A 129 16.40 -4.70 -10.31
C SER A 129 16.76 -5.81 -11.29
N HIS A 130 15.75 -6.45 -11.87
CA HIS A 130 15.95 -7.48 -12.90
C HIS A 130 16.89 -8.61 -12.44
N SER A 131 16.89 -8.89 -11.12
CA SER A 131 17.82 -9.81 -10.48
C SER A 131 17.10 -11.07 -10.02
N ARG A 132 17.86 -12.16 -9.88
CA ARG A 132 17.38 -13.46 -9.39
C ARG A 132 18.00 -13.77 -8.04
N VAL A 133 17.15 -14.02 -7.05
CA VAL A 133 17.52 -14.46 -5.71
C VAL A 133 16.91 -15.84 -5.50
N CYS A 134 17.73 -16.89 -5.52
CA CYS A 134 17.19 -18.25 -5.48
C CYS A 134 17.98 -19.23 -4.62
N ASN A 135 17.26 -20.15 -3.97
CA ASN A 135 17.86 -21.22 -3.17
C ASN A 135 18.83 -20.74 -2.08
N ASN A 136 18.68 -19.51 -1.59
CA ASN A 136 19.51 -19.01 -0.50
C ASN A 136 18.89 -19.37 0.84
N LYS A 137 19.74 -19.56 1.85
CA LYS A 137 19.34 -19.77 3.23
C LYS A 137 19.66 -18.55 4.08
N GLY A 138 18.76 -18.18 5.00
CA GLY A 138 18.99 -17.11 5.96
C GLY A 138 18.21 -17.38 7.23
N ASN A 139 18.75 -18.25 8.08
CA ASN A 139 18.10 -18.65 9.32
C ASN A 139 18.75 -18.07 10.57
N ASN A 140 17.98 -17.99 11.66
CA ASN A 140 18.41 -17.42 12.94
C ASN A 140 18.97 -16.00 12.81
N VAL A 141 18.31 -15.20 11.96
CA VAL A 141 18.66 -13.81 11.70
C VAL A 141 17.57 -12.88 12.22
N TRP A 142 17.82 -11.59 12.21
CA TRP A 142 16.81 -10.60 12.57
C TRP A 142 15.86 -10.37 11.40
N ASN A 143 16.42 -10.06 10.23
CA ASN A 143 15.67 -9.99 8.99
C ASN A 143 16.22 -10.97 7.94
N GLY A 144 15.34 -11.66 7.21
CA GLY A 144 15.72 -12.59 6.15
C GLY A 144 16.16 -11.87 4.87
N LEU A 145 15.19 -11.51 4.03
CA LEU A 145 15.37 -10.77 2.80
C LEU A 145 14.72 -9.39 2.88
N ASN A 146 15.51 -8.34 2.67
CA ASN A 146 15.01 -6.97 2.56
C ASN A 146 15.13 -6.49 1.11
N LEU A 147 13.99 -6.10 0.52
CA LEU A 147 13.89 -5.45 -0.77
C LEU A 147 13.49 -3.99 -0.58
N LYS A 148 14.45 -3.08 -0.74
CA LYS A 148 14.21 -1.64 -0.68
C LYS A 148 14.38 -1.02 -2.07
N TYR A 149 13.35 -0.38 -2.60
CA TYR A 149 13.35 0.20 -3.95
C TYR A 149 13.81 -0.79 -5.03
N SER A 150 13.59 -2.08 -4.80
CA SER A 150 14.14 -3.16 -5.59
C SER A 150 13.01 -3.80 -6.38
N ASN A 151 13.02 -3.57 -7.70
CA ASN A 151 11.88 -3.79 -8.58
C ASN A 151 12.20 -4.84 -9.65
N ASN A 152 11.17 -5.54 -10.13
CA ASN A 152 11.31 -6.49 -11.25
C ASN A 152 12.30 -7.63 -10.94
N ASN A 153 12.34 -8.12 -9.70
CA ASN A 153 13.18 -9.25 -9.30
C ASN A 153 12.38 -10.54 -9.20
N VAL A 154 13.08 -11.66 -9.34
CA VAL A 154 12.55 -13.01 -9.11
C VAL A 154 13.19 -13.57 -7.84
N VAL A 155 12.36 -13.87 -6.84
CA VAL A 155 12.75 -14.44 -5.54
C VAL A 155 12.12 -15.81 -5.41
N THR A 156 12.90 -16.89 -5.51
CA THR A 156 12.33 -18.24 -5.56
C THR A 156 13.14 -19.33 -4.87
N GLY A 157 12.47 -20.27 -4.19
CA GLY A 157 13.13 -21.41 -3.55
C GLY A 157 14.02 -21.05 -2.36
N ASN A 158 13.93 -19.82 -1.82
CA ASN A 158 14.73 -19.41 -0.68
C ASN A 158 14.11 -19.88 0.64
N GLU A 159 14.97 -20.16 1.62
CA GLU A 159 14.60 -20.45 3.01
C GLU A 159 15.11 -19.30 3.90
N MET A 160 14.24 -18.35 4.24
CA MET A 160 14.55 -17.32 5.25
C MET A 160 13.63 -17.53 6.44
N SER A 161 14.07 -18.34 7.39
CA SER A 161 13.22 -18.85 8.46
C SER A 161 13.77 -18.53 9.84
N HIS A 162 12.92 -18.59 10.86
CA HIS A 162 13.32 -18.30 12.25
C HIS A 162 13.92 -16.90 12.38
N CYS A 163 13.26 -15.92 11.77
CA CYS A 163 13.67 -14.53 11.87
C CYS A 163 13.11 -13.90 13.15
N THR A 164 13.95 -13.22 13.94
CA THR A 164 13.48 -12.57 15.18
C THR A 164 12.71 -11.27 14.94
N ASN A 165 12.49 -10.89 13.68
CA ASN A 165 11.63 -9.76 13.29
C ASN A 165 10.86 -10.00 11.98
N VAL A 166 11.53 -10.01 10.82
CA VAL A 166 10.85 -10.14 9.52
C VAL A 166 11.59 -11.07 8.55
N CYS A 167 10.92 -12.09 8.00
CA CYS A 167 11.54 -12.98 7.01
C CYS A 167 11.67 -12.32 5.64
N LEU A 168 10.63 -11.61 5.19
CA LEU A 168 10.63 -10.87 3.93
C LEU A 168 10.06 -9.47 4.12
N LYS A 169 10.85 -8.45 3.76
CA LYS A 169 10.42 -7.05 3.82
C LYS A 169 10.46 -6.39 2.44
N LEU A 170 9.36 -5.74 2.05
CA LEU A 170 9.28 -4.90 0.85
C LEU A 170 9.03 -3.44 1.25
N TRP A 171 9.87 -2.54 0.74
CA TRP A 171 9.76 -1.10 0.94
C TRP A 171 9.96 -0.37 -0.39
N GLY A 172 8.88 0.19 -0.95
CA GLY A 172 8.91 0.80 -2.29
C GLY A 172 9.36 -0.16 -3.39
N SER A 173 9.10 -1.47 -3.22
CA SER A 173 9.57 -2.54 -4.09
C SER A 173 8.39 -3.16 -4.83
N SER A 174 8.40 -3.04 -6.14
CA SER A 174 7.25 -3.30 -7.01
C SER A 174 7.59 -4.25 -8.16
N ASN A 175 6.57 -4.90 -8.70
CA ASN A 175 6.67 -5.83 -9.83
C ASN A 175 7.64 -7.01 -9.59
N ASN A 176 7.79 -7.46 -8.34
CA ASN A 176 8.59 -8.65 -8.04
C ASN A 176 7.74 -9.92 -8.11
N GLU A 177 8.36 -11.03 -8.48
CA GLU A 177 7.80 -12.38 -8.40
C GLU A 177 8.44 -13.14 -7.25
N ILE A 178 7.64 -13.58 -6.28
CA ILE A 178 8.09 -14.17 -5.01
C ILE A 178 7.40 -15.52 -4.87
N ASN A 179 8.08 -16.58 -5.29
CA ASN A 179 7.45 -17.89 -5.51
C ASN A 179 8.18 -19.04 -4.81
N ASP A 180 7.44 -19.97 -4.22
CA ASP A 180 7.99 -21.22 -3.68
C ASP A 180 9.07 -20.99 -2.59
N ASN A 181 8.94 -19.95 -1.78
CA ASN A 181 9.86 -19.66 -0.69
C ASN A 181 9.31 -20.15 0.65
N VAL A 182 10.22 -20.47 1.56
CA VAL A 182 9.93 -20.68 2.99
C VAL A 182 10.37 -19.41 3.72
N MET A 183 9.40 -18.63 4.17
CA MET A 183 9.60 -17.34 4.86
C MET A 183 8.84 -17.35 6.20
N ASN A 184 8.91 -18.48 6.92
CA ASN A 184 8.14 -18.74 8.13
C ASN A 184 8.89 -18.39 9.43
N TYR A 185 8.19 -18.38 10.55
CA TYR A 185 8.75 -18.02 11.87
C TYR A 185 9.37 -16.62 11.91
N GLY A 186 8.79 -15.64 11.22
CA GLY A 186 9.10 -14.23 11.43
C GLY A 186 8.42 -13.72 12.69
N ILE A 187 9.00 -14.02 13.86
CA ILE A 187 8.32 -13.87 15.13
C ILE A 187 9.23 -13.38 16.25
N ARG A 188 8.66 -12.48 17.05
CA ARG A 188 9.28 -11.91 18.24
C ARG A 188 8.36 -12.09 19.44
N ILE A 189 8.61 -13.14 20.20
CA ILE A 189 7.79 -13.51 21.34
C ILE A 189 8.65 -14.09 22.47
N ALA A 190 8.44 -13.62 23.69
CA ALA A 190 9.09 -14.15 24.88
C ALA A 190 8.27 -15.31 25.48
N PRO A 191 8.90 -16.24 26.24
CA PRO A 191 8.17 -17.31 26.91
C PRO A 191 7.02 -16.79 27.78
N GLY A 192 5.81 -17.29 27.53
CA GLY A 192 4.60 -16.91 28.26
C GLY A 192 3.85 -15.69 27.71
N GLU A 193 4.38 -15.01 26.70
CA GLU A 193 3.61 -14.01 25.95
C GLU A 193 2.56 -14.70 25.07
N VAL A 194 1.37 -14.11 25.02
CA VAL A 194 0.27 -14.54 24.14
C VAL A 194 0.26 -13.73 22.85
N HIS A 195 0.68 -12.47 22.95
CA HIS A 195 0.77 -11.52 21.85
C HIS A 195 2.22 -11.49 21.35
N ALA A 196 2.44 -11.83 20.08
CA ALA A 196 3.75 -11.63 19.48
C ALA A 196 3.98 -10.13 19.32
N ARG A 197 5.13 -9.62 19.76
CA ARG A 197 5.49 -8.22 19.59
C ARG A 197 5.66 -7.91 18.10
N ASP A 198 5.77 -6.63 17.76
CA ASP A 198 5.89 -6.10 16.39
C ASP A 198 6.86 -6.91 15.50
N SER A 199 6.34 -7.89 14.76
CA SER A 199 7.08 -8.86 13.92
C SER A 199 6.12 -9.56 12.97
N SER A 200 6.63 -10.04 11.82
CA SER A 200 5.82 -10.77 10.85
C SER A 200 6.69 -11.64 9.96
N SER A 201 6.15 -12.73 9.42
CA SER A 201 6.82 -13.47 8.36
C SER A 201 7.03 -12.59 7.11
N VAL A 202 6.01 -11.82 6.68
CA VAL A 202 6.11 -10.91 5.53
C VAL A 202 5.59 -9.52 5.86
N LEU A 203 6.40 -8.48 5.62
CA LEU A 203 6.01 -7.08 5.80
C LEU A 203 6.10 -6.30 4.47
N ILE A 204 4.99 -5.69 4.06
CA ILE A 204 4.87 -4.95 2.79
C ILE A 204 4.44 -3.51 3.07
N GLU A 205 5.25 -2.54 2.60
CA GLU A 205 5.10 -1.13 2.96
C GLU A 205 5.47 -0.18 1.81
N ASN A 206 5.09 1.09 1.98
CA ASN A 206 5.58 2.24 1.21
C ASN A 206 5.46 2.08 -0.31
N GLY A 207 4.27 1.75 -0.82
CA GLY A 207 4.04 1.65 -2.26
C GLY A 207 4.74 0.47 -2.91
N SER A 208 4.79 -0.65 -2.20
CA SER A 208 5.26 -1.91 -2.77
C SER A 208 4.12 -2.52 -3.58
N ASP A 209 4.00 -2.09 -4.84
CA ASP A 209 2.84 -2.35 -5.69
C ASP A 209 3.10 -3.48 -6.71
N ASN A 210 2.01 -4.12 -7.16
CA ASN A 210 2.03 -5.06 -8.29
C ASN A 210 2.99 -6.26 -8.12
N ASN A 211 3.26 -6.68 -6.88
CA ASN A 211 4.07 -7.89 -6.64
C ASN A 211 3.19 -9.14 -6.70
N ARG A 212 3.78 -10.27 -7.10
CA ARG A 212 3.11 -11.58 -7.16
C ARG A 212 3.76 -12.53 -6.17
N PHE A 213 2.95 -13.13 -5.30
CA PHE A 213 3.38 -14.08 -4.28
C PHE A 213 2.68 -15.42 -4.51
N MET A 214 3.42 -16.46 -4.89
CA MET A 214 2.83 -17.76 -5.24
C MET A 214 3.43 -18.91 -4.43
N PHE A 215 2.59 -19.72 -3.82
CA PHE A 215 2.97 -20.99 -3.19
C PHE A 215 4.08 -20.89 -2.12
N ASN A 216 4.07 -19.81 -1.34
CA ASN A 216 5.04 -19.62 -0.25
C ASN A 216 4.50 -20.10 1.10
N ASP A 217 5.43 -20.46 1.99
CA ASP A 217 5.16 -20.73 3.41
C ASP A 217 5.49 -19.48 4.25
N PHE A 218 4.46 -18.87 4.83
CA PHE A 218 4.51 -17.71 5.71
C PHE A 218 4.10 -18.04 7.16
N THR A 219 4.02 -19.33 7.50
CA THR A 219 3.44 -19.80 8.75
C THR A 219 4.22 -19.36 9.99
N TYR A 220 3.58 -19.44 11.16
CA TYR A 220 4.19 -19.24 12.48
C TYR A 220 4.83 -17.86 12.74
N GLY A 221 4.47 -16.84 11.97
CA GLY A 221 4.92 -15.46 12.20
C GLY A 221 4.28 -14.82 13.46
N GLY A 222 4.72 -13.61 13.78
CA GLY A 222 3.95 -12.69 14.61
C GLY A 222 2.60 -12.46 13.94
N ASP A 223 2.59 -11.66 12.87
CA ASP A 223 1.63 -11.84 11.77
C ASP A 223 2.22 -12.75 10.69
N GLY A 224 1.38 -13.48 9.95
CA GLY A 224 1.84 -14.22 8.78
C GLY A 224 2.23 -13.25 7.66
N VAL A 225 1.28 -12.46 7.19
CA VAL A 225 1.52 -11.36 6.24
C VAL A 225 0.92 -10.08 6.80
N PHE A 226 1.71 -9.01 6.84
CA PHE A 226 1.27 -7.68 7.20
C PHE A 226 1.51 -6.69 6.05
N ILE A 227 0.44 -6.20 5.44
CA ILE A 227 0.47 -5.06 4.51
C ILE A 227 0.07 -3.80 5.28
N ARG A 228 1.06 -2.95 5.55
CA ARG A 228 0.91 -1.79 6.42
C ARG A 228 0.79 -0.49 5.62
N SER A 229 -0.34 0.20 5.79
CA SER A 229 -0.50 1.58 5.30
C SER A 229 0.37 2.53 6.13
N LEU A 230 1.53 2.90 5.61
CA LEU A 230 2.35 3.96 6.20
C LEU A 230 2.22 5.26 5.40
N ASN A 231 2.06 6.38 6.11
CA ASN A 231 2.43 7.72 5.62
C ASN A 231 1.61 8.21 4.41
N GLY A 232 0.40 7.70 4.23
CA GLY A 232 -0.42 7.93 3.05
C GLY A 232 0.05 7.22 1.79
N TRP A 233 1.04 6.33 1.92
CA TRP A 233 1.58 5.55 0.84
C TRP A 233 1.21 4.07 1.00
N VAL A 234 0.06 3.73 0.43
CA VAL A 234 -0.49 2.37 0.42
C VAL A 234 0.24 1.46 -0.60
N SER A 235 0.27 0.16 -0.33
CA SER A 235 0.81 -0.90 -1.19
C SER A 235 -0.32 -1.69 -1.84
N ARG A 236 -0.41 -1.62 -3.17
CA ARG A 236 -1.62 -1.98 -3.92
C ARG A 236 -1.36 -2.96 -5.04
N ARG A 237 -2.42 -3.63 -5.49
CA ARG A 237 -2.40 -4.57 -6.63
C ARG A 237 -1.42 -5.71 -6.43
N ASN A 238 -1.11 -6.06 -5.17
CA ASN A 238 -0.36 -7.26 -4.89
C ASN A 238 -1.30 -8.47 -5.03
N TYR A 239 -0.76 -9.54 -5.61
CA TYR A 239 -1.49 -10.76 -5.91
C TYR A 239 -0.88 -11.93 -5.15
N PHE A 240 -1.69 -12.59 -4.32
CA PHE A 240 -1.29 -13.72 -3.50
C PHE A 240 -2.04 -14.97 -3.93
N GLU A 241 -1.34 -16.03 -4.32
CA GLU A 241 -1.95 -17.30 -4.71
C GLU A 241 -1.31 -18.51 -4.03
N GLY A 242 -2.14 -19.36 -3.41
CA GLY A 242 -1.69 -20.64 -2.87
C GLY A 242 -0.71 -20.56 -1.71
N ASN A 243 -0.62 -19.41 -1.02
CA ASN A 243 0.28 -19.23 0.12
C ASN A 243 -0.37 -19.68 1.42
N ASP A 244 0.45 -20.07 2.39
CA ASP A 244 -0.01 -20.45 3.73
C ASP A 244 0.54 -19.50 4.80
N ALA A 245 -0.35 -18.74 5.45
CA ALA A 245 0.00 -17.82 6.54
C ALA A 245 -0.51 -18.32 7.91
N SER A 246 -0.87 -19.60 8.00
CA SER A 246 -1.47 -20.20 9.19
C SER A 246 -0.55 -20.21 10.41
N TYR A 247 -1.14 -20.43 11.58
CA TYR A 247 -0.45 -20.54 12.86
C TYR A 247 0.29 -19.28 13.32
N ALA A 248 -0.01 -18.13 12.72
CA ALA A 248 0.46 -16.85 13.21
C ALA A 248 0.01 -16.63 14.66
N HIS A 249 0.86 -16.00 15.47
CA HIS A 249 0.49 -15.70 16.86
C HIS A 249 -0.57 -14.60 16.94
N ASN A 250 -0.47 -13.63 16.05
CA ASN A 250 -1.45 -12.57 15.86
C ASN A 250 -2.31 -12.95 14.64
N ASN A 251 -2.26 -12.19 13.55
CA ASN A 251 -3.14 -12.39 12.39
C ASN A 251 -2.44 -13.21 11.30
N ALA A 252 -3.15 -14.14 10.66
CA ALA A 252 -2.59 -14.84 9.50
C ALA A 252 -2.36 -13.84 8.34
N TRP A 253 -3.40 -13.07 8.01
CA TRP A 253 -3.33 -11.98 7.03
C TRP A 253 -3.82 -10.69 7.67
N GLU A 254 -2.93 -9.73 7.89
CA GLU A 254 -3.26 -8.36 8.30
C GLU A 254 -3.03 -7.39 7.13
N VAL A 255 -4.06 -6.68 6.71
CA VAL A 255 -3.99 -5.85 5.51
C VAL A 255 -4.69 -4.53 5.76
N TRP A 256 -4.00 -3.42 5.52
CA TRP A 256 -4.54 -2.07 5.66
C TRP A 256 -4.74 -1.32 4.34
N ASP A 257 -4.35 -1.97 3.23
CA ASP A 257 -4.20 -1.33 1.93
C ASP A 257 -5.18 -1.89 0.88
N PRO A 258 -5.68 -1.03 -0.03
CA PRO A 258 -6.66 -1.41 -1.03
C PRO A 258 -6.08 -2.16 -2.23
N ASP A 259 -6.97 -2.72 -3.05
CA ASP A 259 -6.68 -3.36 -4.35
C ASP A 259 -5.80 -4.61 -4.28
N ASN A 260 -5.70 -5.28 -3.13
CA ASN A 260 -4.94 -6.53 -2.99
C ASN A 260 -5.85 -7.75 -3.25
N THR A 261 -5.30 -8.76 -3.93
CA THR A 261 -6.04 -9.96 -4.36
C THR A 261 -5.46 -11.22 -3.73
N PHE A 262 -6.33 -12.06 -3.18
CA PHE A 262 -5.99 -13.30 -2.48
C PHE A 262 -6.76 -14.46 -3.09
N VAL A 263 -6.04 -15.42 -3.68
CA VAL A 263 -6.58 -16.60 -4.35
C VAL A 263 -6.06 -17.88 -3.70
N ASN A 264 -6.93 -18.77 -3.23
CA ASN A 264 -6.55 -20.09 -2.70
C ASN A 264 -5.50 -20.05 -1.57
N ASN A 265 -5.47 -18.99 -0.76
CA ASN A 265 -4.55 -18.88 0.38
C ASN A 265 -5.17 -19.45 1.65
N LYS A 266 -4.33 -19.71 2.66
CA LYS A 266 -4.76 -20.21 3.97
C LYS A 266 -4.46 -19.23 5.09
N GLY A 267 -5.41 -19.10 6.01
CA GLY A 267 -5.27 -18.37 7.27
C GLY A 267 -5.95 -19.15 8.39
N ASN A 268 -5.27 -20.19 8.89
CA ASN A 268 -5.85 -21.12 9.86
C ASN A 268 -5.14 -21.06 11.21
N TYR A 269 -5.84 -21.39 12.31
CA TYR A 269 -5.27 -21.51 13.66
C TYR A 269 -4.50 -20.28 14.18
N SER A 270 -4.85 -19.09 13.69
CA SER A 270 -4.32 -17.80 14.09
C SER A 270 -5.31 -17.05 14.98
N SER A 271 -4.99 -15.82 15.42
CA SER A 271 -5.96 -14.95 16.11
C SER A 271 -7.14 -14.63 15.19
N TYR A 272 -6.85 -14.10 14.01
CA TYR A 272 -7.78 -13.98 12.89
C TYR A 272 -7.19 -14.67 11.68
N GLY A 273 -8.03 -15.24 10.82
CA GLY A 273 -7.58 -15.79 9.54
C GLY A 273 -7.19 -14.65 8.60
N PHE A 274 -8.16 -13.79 8.31
CA PHE A 274 -7.94 -12.52 7.60
C PHE A 274 -8.49 -11.39 8.46
N TRP A 275 -7.67 -10.38 8.70
CA TRP A 275 -8.04 -9.16 9.39
C TRP A 275 -7.69 -7.96 8.50
N LEU A 276 -8.71 -7.44 7.83
CA LEU A 276 -8.56 -6.49 6.74
C LEU A 276 -9.07 -5.12 7.21
N GLY A 277 -8.14 -4.26 7.60
CA GLY A 277 -8.39 -2.84 7.84
C GLY A 277 -8.43 -2.06 6.53
N GLY A 278 -9.32 -1.10 6.32
CA GLY A 278 -9.17 -0.16 5.19
C GLY A 278 -9.06 -0.82 3.80
N SER A 279 -9.55 -2.03 3.61
CA SER A 279 -9.26 -2.84 2.41
C SER A 279 -10.37 -2.68 1.37
N CYS A 280 -10.37 -1.54 0.67
CA CYS A 280 -11.21 -1.33 -0.51
C CYS A 280 -10.71 -2.18 -1.68
N HIS A 281 -11.61 -2.60 -2.56
CA HIS A 281 -11.30 -3.30 -3.81
C HIS A 281 -10.58 -4.64 -3.59
N ALA A 282 -10.62 -5.17 -2.38
CA ALA A 282 -10.00 -6.45 -2.08
C ALA A 282 -10.84 -7.58 -2.69
N VAL A 283 -10.12 -8.58 -3.20
CA VAL A 283 -10.70 -9.74 -3.88
C VAL A 283 -10.22 -11.00 -3.19
N LEU A 284 -11.14 -11.78 -2.63
CA LEU A 284 -10.87 -13.04 -1.95
C LEU A 284 -11.57 -14.18 -2.69
N ILE A 285 -10.79 -15.05 -3.32
CA ILE A 285 -11.30 -16.19 -4.09
C ILE A 285 -10.73 -17.49 -3.56
N GLY A 286 -11.57 -18.44 -3.15
CA GLY A 286 -11.10 -19.80 -2.83
C GLY A 286 -10.22 -19.93 -1.58
N ASN A 287 -10.12 -18.88 -0.75
CA ASN A 287 -9.27 -18.92 0.44
C ASN A 287 -9.92 -19.76 1.55
N GLU A 288 -9.09 -20.30 2.43
CA GLU A 288 -9.50 -21.02 3.64
C GLU A 288 -9.21 -20.18 4.89
N ALA A 289 -10.21 -20.03 5.75
CA ALA A 289 -10.07 -19.41 7.06
C ALA A 289 -10.74 -20.26 8.14
N ALA A 290 -9.93 -21.06 8.84
CA ALA A 290 -10.43 -22.09 9.74
C ALA A 290 -9.78 -22.09 11.12
N TYR A 291 -10.58 -22.44 12.15
CA TYR A 291 -10.11 -22.63 13.52
C TYR A 291 -9.44 -21.40 14.14
N ASN A 292 -9.71 -20.19 13.64
CA ASN A 292 -9.13 -18.97 14.19
C ASN A 292 -9.76 -18.61 15.53
N GLY A 293 -8.96 -18.03 16.44
CA GLY A 293 -9.37 -17.73 17.81
C GLY A 293 -9.44 -18.96 18.74
N THR A 294 -9.24 -20.18 18.24
CA THR A 294 -9.42 -21.41 19.04
C THR A 294 -8.19 -21.76 19.90
N ARG A 295 -6.99 -21.38 19.44
CA ARG A 295 -5.71 -21.59 20.13
C ARG A 295 -5.19 -20.29 20.73
N ILE A 296 -5.13 -19.24 19.92
CA ILE A 296 -4.70 -17.90 20.30
C ILE A 296 -5.83 -16.95 19.96
N ALA A 297 -6.18 -16.07 20.89
CA ALA A 297 -7.22 -15.07 20.76
C ALA A 297 -6.65 -13.74 21.25
N ASN A 298 -5.99 -13.03 20.33
CA ASN A 298 -5.38 -11.74 20.62
C ASN A 298 -6.37 -10.61 20.28
N ALA A 299 -6.51 -9.65 21.20
CA ALA A 299 -7.32 -8.43 21.08
C ALA A 299 -8.63 -8.62 20.29
N PRO A 300 -9.55 -9.51 20.74
CA PRO A 300 -10.78 -9.74 20.01
C PRO A 300 -11.60 -8.47 19.89
N GLU A 301 -12.08 -8.21 18.67
CA GLU A 301 -13.17 -7.29 18.40
C GLU A 301 -14.41 -7.65 19.24
N PRO A 302 -15.39 -6.74 19.43
CA PRO A 302 -16.59 -7.03 20.21
C PRO A 302 -17.38 -8.25 19.72
N PHE A 303 -17.33 -8.55 18.41
CA PHE A 303 -17.92 -9.77 17.86
C PHE A 303 -17.04 -11.00 18.11
N GLY A 304 -15.75 -10.86 18.44
CA GLY A 304 -14.80 -11.95 18.69
C GLY A 304 -13.79 -12.16 17.56
N ASN A 305 -13.02 -13.24 17.66
CA ASN A 305 -12.05 -13.67 16.64
C ASN A 305 -12.75 -14.38 15.47
N ALA A 306 -12.96 -13.68 14.37
CA ALA A 306 -13.61 -14.21 13.17
C ALA A 306 -12.62 -14.94 12.26
N GLY A 307 -13.16 -15.76 11.34
CA GLY A 307 -12.36 -16.32 10.24
C GLY A 307 -11.83 -15.21 9.33
N ILE A 308 -12.75 -14.40 8.80
CA ILE A 308 -12.46 -13.20 8.02
C ILE A 308 -13.14 -12.01 8.71
N ALA A 309 -12.37 -11.01 9.06
CA ALA A 309 -12.84 -9.75 9.63
C ALA A 309 -12.42 -8.59 8.72
N VAL A 310 -13.36 -7.71 8.39
CA VAL A 310 -13.07 -6.45 7.68
C VAL A 310 -13.58 -5.29 8.51
N VAL A 311 -12.64 -4.53 9.10
CA VAL A 311 -12.90 -3.61 10.22
C VAL A 311 -12.05 -2.33 10.17
N ASN A 312 -12.24 -1.39 11.11
CA ASN A 312 -11.30 -0.28 11.41
C ASN A 312 -10.89 0.71 10.29
N GLY A 313 -11.54 0.77 9.13
CA GLY A 313 -11.33 1.81 8.09
C GLY A 313 -11.85 1.38 6.70
N SER A 314 -12.21 2.29 5.77
CA SER A 314 -13.10 2.05 4.58
C SER A 314 -12.91 0.72 3.83
N SER A 315 -14.02 0.07 3.45
CA SER A 315 -14.01 -1.14 2.61
C SER A 315 -15.17 -1.11 1.66
N SER A 316 -14.84 -0.90 0.39
CA SER A 316 -15.80 -0.78 -0.68
C SER A 316 -15.39 -1.54 -1.92
N HIS A 317 -16.36 -1.90 -2.77
CA HIS A 317 -16.13 -2.65 -4.01
C HIS A 317 -15.41 -3.98 -3.75
N PHE A 318 -15.81 -4.67 -2.69
CA PHE A 318 -15.17 -5.90 -2.22
C PHE A 318 -15.82 -7.12 -2.85
N VAL A 319 -15.01 -8.11 -3.23
CA VAL A 319 -15.51 -9.36 -3.81
C VAL A 319 -14.99 -10.56 -3.03
N MET A 320 -15.90 -11.41 -2.58
CA MET A 320 -15.60 -12.66 -1.87
C MET A 320 -16.32 -13.82 -2.56
N ARG A 321 -15.57 -14.74 -3.19
CA ARG A 321 -16.13 -15.92 -3.86
C ARG A 321 -15.47 -17.24 -3.53
N ASN A 322 -16.25 -18.31 -3.42
CA ASN A 322 -15.74 -19.69 -3.27
C ASN A 322 -14.83 -19.93 -2.04
N ASN A 323 -14.84 -19.05 -1.05
CA ASN A 323 -14.01 -19.21 0.14
C ASN A 323 -14.62 -20.27 1.08
N HIS A 324 -13.77 -20.95 1.84
CA HIS A 324 -14.13 -21.95 2.83
C HIS A 324 -13.80 -21.44 4.24
N ILE A 325 -14.84 -21.14 5.02
CA ILE A 325 -14.69 -20.43 6.29
C ILE A 325 -15.41 -21.21 7.38
N HIS A 326 -14.67 -21.84 8.27
CA HIS A 326 -15.29 -22.79 9.19
C HIS A 326 -14.62 -22.94 10.55
N HIS A 327 -15.40 -23.38 11.54
CA HIS A 327 -14.90 -23.72 12.87
C HIS A 327 -14.16 -22.59 13.60
N ASN A 328 -14.43 -21.33 13.27
CA ASN A 328 -13.81 -20.19 13.94
C ASN A 328 -14.48 -19.93 15.29
N LYS A 329 -13.71 -19.35 16.22
CA LYS A 329 -14.14 -19.06 17.60
C LYS A 329 -15.25 -18.00 17.70
N SER A 330 -15.38 -17.20 16.65
CA SER A 330 -16.54 -16.35 16.42
C SER A 330 -16.98 -16.46 14.97
N ALA A 331 -17.51 -15.38 14.38
CA ALA A 331 -18.21 -15.43 13.10
C ALA A 331 -17.30 -15.94 11.98
N GLY A 332 -17.89 -16.57 10.96
CA GLY A 332 -17.16 -16.89 9.74
C GLY A 332 -16.64 -15.62 9.08
N LEU A 333 -17.57 -14.78 8.63
CA LEU A 333 -17.30 -13.45 8.09
C LEU A 333 -17.87 -12.39 9.02
N ALA A 334 -17.04 -11.43 9.45
CA ALA A 334 -17.45 -10.26 10.19
C ALA A 334 -17.15 -8.98 9.40
N ILE A 335 -18.18 -8.22 9.09
CA ILE A 335 -18.08 -6.90 8.47
C ILE A 335 -18.52 -5.90 9.54
N GLY A 336 -17.58 -5.10 10.04
CA GLY A 336 -17.83 -4.23 11.18
C GLY A 336 -17.09 -2.92 11.09
N PHE A 337 -17.82 -1.82 10.94
CA PHE A 337 -17.21 -0.52 10.60
C PHE A 337 -17.34 0.57 11.65
N LYS A 338 -16.68 1.71 11.43
CA LYS A 338 -16.83 2.91 12.25
C LYS A 338 -18.14 3.61 11.86
N GLU A 339 -18.90 4.07 12.85
CA GLU A 339 -20.08 4.90 12.63
C GLU A 339 -19.75 6.11 11.73
N GLY A 340 -20.59 6.34 10.71
CA GLY A 340 -20.39 7.38 9.69
C GLY A 340 -19.52 6.98 8.49
N TYR A 341 -18.99 5.75 8.46
CA TYR A 341 -18.19 5.22 7.36
C TYR A 341 -18.55 3.76 7.12
N GLU A 342 -19.58 3.51 6.32
CA GLU A 342 -20.10 2.15 6.12
C GLU A 342 -19.19 1.32 5.21
N SER A 343 -19.13 0.00 5.44
CA SER A 343 -18.76 -0.94 4.37
C SER A 343 -19.77 -0.83 3.24
N TYR A 344 -19.32 -0.78 1.99
CA TYR A 344 -20.18 -0.34 0.90
C TYR A 344 -19.94 -1.10 -0.40
N HIS A 345 -20.99 -1.55 -1.09
CA HIS A 345 -20.89 -2.20 -2.42
C HIS A 345 -20.03 -3.49 -2.38
N TRP A 346 -20.60 -4.55 -1.83
CA TRP A 346 -19.95 -5.85 -1.64
C TRP A 346 -20.65 -6.96 -2.42
N ILE A 347 -19.86 -7.95 -2.85
CA ILE A 347 -20.35 -9.21 -3.41
C ILE A 347 -19.79 -10.36 -2.58
N ILE A 348 -20.69 -11.16 -1.99
CA ILE A 348 -20.39 -12.34 -1.18
C ILE A 348 -21.11 -13.52 -1.80
N GLU A 349 -20.40 -14.32 -2.59
CA GLU A 349 -21.03 -15.37 -3.39
C GLU A 349 -20.35 -16.72 -3.32
N GLN A 350 -21.13 -17.81 -3.38
CA GLN A 350 -20.60 -19.17 -3.55
C GLN A 350 -19.62 -19.63 -2.45
N ASN A 351 -19.58 -18.98 -1.30
CA ASN A 351 -18.75 -19.36 -0.18
C ASN A 351 -19.39 -20.50 0.62
N VAL A 352 -18.56 -21.29 1.31
CA VAL A 352 -18.98 -22.28 2.30
C VAL A 352 -18.60 -21.75 3.68
N ILE A 353 -19.60 -21.40 4.49
CA ILE A 353 -19.44 -20.75 5.79
C ILE A 353 -20.16 -21.58 6.86
N THR A 354 -19.43 -22.46 7.54
CA THR A 354 -20.06 -23.47 8.41
C THR A 354 -19.39 -23.62 9.78
N ASP A 355 -20.17 -24.13 10.74
CA ASP A 355 -19.64 -24.60 12.03
C ASP A 355 -18.88 -23.53 12.84
N ASN A 356 -19.14 -22.26 12.61
CA ASN A 356 -18.55 -21.18 13.39
C ASN A 356 -19.30 -21.02 14.73
N ASP A 357 -18.59 -20.72 15.82
CA ASP A 357 -19.16 -20.70 17.18
C ASP A 357 -20.31 -19.68 17.33
N THR A 358 -20.28 -18.59 16.55
CA THR A 358 -21.32 -17.55 16.54
C THR A 358 -22.09 -17.53 15.22
N TYR A 359 -21.83 -16.57 14.35
CA TYR A 359 -22.61 -16.37 13.13
C TYR A 359 -21.89 -16.87 11.89
N GLY A 360 -22.62 -17.19 10.83
CA GLY A 360 -22.01 -17.34 9.51
C GLY A 360 -21.46 -15.99 9.03
N ILE A 361 -22.35 -15.00 8.91
CA ILE A 361 -22.05 -13.62 8.54
C ILE A 361 -22.56 -12.68 9.63
N TYR A 362 -21.70 -11.79 10.13
CA TYR A 362 -22.03 -10.69 11.02
C TYR A 362 -21.85 -9.35 10.28
N LEU A 363 -22.86 -8.48 10.30
CA LEU A 363 -22.87 -7.19 9.61
C LEU A 363 -23.13 -6.04 10.59
N LYS A 364 -22.29 -5.01 10.53
CA LYS A 364 -22.43 -3.76 11.30
C LYS A 364 -21.82 -2.58 10.55
N HIS A 365 -22.56 -1.47 10.46
CA HIS A 365 -22.20 -0.28 9.67
C HIS A 365 -21.91 -0.67 8.20
N ALA A 366 -22.90 -1.26 7.54
CA ALA A 366 -22.75 -1.86 6.22
C ALA A 366 -23.93 -1.50 5.31
N ASN A 367 -23.64 -1.24 4.05
CA ASN A 367 -24.61 -0.79 3.05
C ASN A 367 -24.33 -1.44 1.69
N TRP A 368 -25.37 -1.84 0.99
CA TRP A 368 -25.29 -2.42 -0.35
C TRP A 368 -24.41 -3.67 -0.42
N ILE A 369 -24.89 -4.72 0.25
CA ILE A 369 -24.21 -6.01 0.36
C ILE A 369 -25.01 -7.05 -0.43
N ALA A 370 -24.46 -7.56 -1.54
CA ALA A 370 -25.07 -8.64 -2.31
C ALA A 370 -24.58 -10.00 -1.81
N ILE A 371 -25.50 -10.86 -1.40
CA ILE A 371 -25.23 -12.20 -0.85
C ILE A 371 -26.01 -13.23 -1.67
N ALA A 372 -25.33 -14.11 -2.40
CA ALA A 372 -25.99 -15.11 -3.25
C ALA A 372 -25.20 -16.42 -3.37
N GLY A 373 -25.92 -17.55 -3.44
CA GLY A 373 -25.31 -18.86 -3.75
C GLY A 373 -24.34 -19.42 -2.70
N ASN A 374 -24.26 -18.84 -1.50
CA ASN A 374 -23.43 -19.34 -0.39
C ASN A 374 -24.10 -20.54 0.30
N LEU A 375 -23.30 -21.49 0.79
CA LEU A 375 -23.71 -22.46 1.80
C LEU A 375 -23.36 -21.89 3.18
N ILE A 376 -24.38 -21.53 3.97
CA ILE A 376 -24.20 -20.99 5.32
C ILE A 376 -25.05 -21.84 6.26
N GLU A 377 -24.42 -22.67 7.09
CA GLU A 377 -25.13 -23.61 7.96
C GLU A 377 -24.32 -23.99 9.21
N ASN A 378 -24.99 -24.56 10.21
CA ASN A 378 -24.38 -25.05 11.46
C ASN A 378 -23.60 -23.99 12.26
N ASN A 379 -23.87 -22.69 12.05
CA ASN A 379 -23.28 -21.61 12.83
C ASN A 379 -24.06 -21.41 14.14
N GLY A 380 -23.37 -21.34 15.28
CA GLY A 380 -23.96 -21.52 16.62
C GLY A 380 -25.06 -20.53 17.03
N LEU A 381 -24.98 -19.28 16.58
CA LEU A 381 -25.94 -18.21 16.83
C LEU A 381 -26.78 -17.83 15.59
N GLY A 382 -26.52 -18.46 14.44
CA GLY A 382 -27.32 -18.30 13.21
C GLY A 382 -26.51 -17.95 11.96
N ASP A 383 -27.14 -18.00 10.80
CA ASP A 383 -26.44 -17.86 9.51
C ASP A 383 -26.03 -16.41 9.21
N ILE A 384 -26.93 -15.45 9.41
CA ILE A 384 -26.70 -14.02 9.15
C ILE A 384 -27.23 -13.20 10.33
N HIS A 385 -26.41 -12.27 10.83
CA HIS A 385 -26.77 -11.33 11.88
C HIS A 385 -26.51 -9.89 11.41
N GLU A 386 -27.56 -9.09 11.35
CA GLU A 386 -27.50 -7.65 11.10
C GLU A 386 -27.60 -6.91 12.45
N ASP A 387 -26.55 -6.19 12.82
CA ASP A 387 -26.48 -5.40 14.05
C ASP A 387 -26.90 -3.95 13.79
N MET A 388 -25.98 -2.99 13.90
CA MET A 388 -26.28 -1.56 13.85
C MET A 388 -25.97 -0.97 12.46
N ASN A 389 -26.83 -0.06 11.98
CA ASN A 389 -26.65 0.71 10.73
C ASN A 389 -26.35 -0.19 9.53
N VAL A 390 -27.21 -1.19 9.31
CA VAL A 390 -27.15 -2.08 8.15
C VAL A 390 -28.29 -1.73 7.18
N SER A 391 -27.99 -1.59 5.89
CA SER A 391 -28.99 -1.26 4.86
C SER A 391 -28.67 -1.86 3.49
N ASN A 392 -29.67 -1.94 2.60
CA ASN A 392 -29.54 -2.44 1.22
C ASN A 392 -28.84 -3.81 1.10
N VAL A 393 -29.08 -4.73 2.04
CA VAL A 393 -28.63 -6.12 1.93
C VAL A 393 -29.52 -6.86 0.94
N ILE A 394 -28.94 -7.33 -0.15
CA ILE A 394 -29.61 -8.09 -1.21
C ILE A 394 -29.28 -9.57 -0.99
N TYR A 395 -30.17 -10.29 -0.31
CA TYR A 395 -29.98 -11.72 -0.05
C TYR A 395 -30.81 -12.58 -1.00
N ASN A 396 -30.14 -13.27 -1.92
CA ASN A 396 -30.76 -14.29 -2.76
C ASN A 396 -30.52 -15.67 -2.15
N LYS A 397 -31.51 -16.14 -1.38
CA LYS A 397 -31.55 -17.46 -0.73
C LYS A 397 -31.78 -18.57 -1.76
N SER A 398 -30.95 -18.63 -2.80
CA SER A 398 -30.87 -19.77 -3.70
C SER A 398 -30.03 -20.87 -3.05
N THR A 399 -30.30 -22.13 -3.39
CA THR A 399 -29.36 -23.23 -3.15
C THR A 399 -27.99 -22.87 -3.74
N SER A 400 -26.91 -23.32 -3.10
CA SER A 400 -25.55 -23.11 -3.59
C SER A 400 -25.46 -23.42 -5.09
N VAL A 401 -24.84 -22.53 -5.85
CA VAL A 401 -24.66 -22.65 -7.31
C VAL A 401 -23.16 -22.71 -7.65
N PRO A 402 -22.43 -23.75 -7.23
CA PRO A 402 -20.97 -23.78 -7.31
C PRO A 402 -20.42 -23.66 -8.74
N ASP A 403 -21.18 -24.11 -9.74
CA ASP A 403 -20.77 -24.08 -11.16
C ASP A 403 -21.27 -22.84 -11.93
N ALA A 404 -21.99 -21.93 -11.28
CA ALA A 404 -22.43 -20.70 -11.93
C ALA A 404 -21.28 -19.71 -12.08
N GLU A 405 -21.08 -19.19 -13.28
CA GLU A 405 -20.17 -18.07 -13.52
C GLU A 405 -20.89 -16.74 -13.32
N PRO A 406 -20.27 -15.76 -12.64
CA PRO A 406 -20.84 -14.43 -12.49
C PRO A 406 -20.80 -13.68 -13.83
N PRO A 407 -21.69 -12.68 -14.03
CA PRO A 407 -21.55 -11.78 -15.15
C PRO A 407 -20.24 -10.98 -15.05
N LYS A 408 -19.90 -10.27 -16.12
CA LYS A 408 -18.80 -9.31 -16.14
C LYS A 408 -19.36 -7.90 -16.24
N ALA A 409 -19.27 -7.15 -15.15
CA ALA A 409 -19.55 -5.72 -15.14
C ALA A 409 -18.47 -4.96 -15.92
N ASN A 410 -18.90 -3.91 -16.61
CA ASN A 410 -18.02 -3.12 -17.46
C ASN A 410 -18.55 -1.67 -17.54
N ALA A 411 -18.16 -0.86 -16.58
CA ALA A 411 -18.58 0.52 -16.43
C ALA A 411 -17.69 1.45 -17.27
N HIS A 412 -18.31 2.30 -18.09
CA HIS A 412 -17.62 3.32 -18.88
C HIS A 412 -18.23 4.69 -18.67
N MET A 413 -17.36 5.70 -18.58
CA MET A 413 -17.75 7.11 -18.65
C MET A 413 -17.43 7.63 -20.05
N LEU A 414 -18.42 8.23 -20.70
CA LEU A 414 -18.30 8.74 -22.07
C LEU A 414 -17.86 10.21 -22.13
N THR A 415 -17.94 10.92 -21.01
CA THR A 415 -17.50 12.33 -20.91
C THR A 415 -16.04 12.39 -20.47
N SER A 416 -15.17 12.98 -21.30
CA SER A 416 -13.72 13.00 -21.04
C SER A 416 -13.26 14.01 -19.98
N ARG A 417 -14.04 15.07 -19.76
CA ARG A 417 -13.76 16.15 -18.80
C ARG A 417 -15.08 16.52 -18.09
N PRO A 418 -15.37 15.91 -16.93
CA PRO A 418 -16.61 16.17 -16.19
C PRO A 418 -16.56 17.52 -15.46
N GLU A 419 -17.46 18.43 -15.81
CA GLU A 419 -17.58 19.75 -15.19
C GLU A 419 -18.78 19.84 -14.24
N ALA A 420 -18.67 20.66 -13.19
CA ALA A 420 -19.79 20.94 -12.31
C ALA A 420 -20.99 21.51 -13.10
N GLY A 421 -22.18 20.95 -12.89
CA GLY A 421 -23.41 21.29 -13.62
C GLY A 421 -23.54 20.66 -15.01
N GLN A 422 -22.49 20.01 -15.53
CA GLN A 422 -22.54 19.33 -16.83
C GLN A 422 -23.27 17.97 -16.70
N SER A 423 -24.06 17.62 -17.72
CA SER A 423 -24.59 16.26 -17.85
C SER A 423 -23.48 15.31 -18.32
N ILE A 424 -23.18 14.31 -17.49
CA ILE A 424 -22.18 13.26 -17.72
C ILE A 424 -22.91 11.98 -18.11
N ARG A 425 -22.41 11.29 -19.14
CA ARG A 425 -22.96 10.02 -19.63
C ARG A 425 -22.13 8.83 -19.17
N PHE A 426 -22.82 7.80 -18.71
CA PHE A 426 -22.26 6.52 -18.31
C PHE A 426 -22.96 5.38 -19.04
N GLU A 427 -22.20 4.33 -19.35
CA GLU A 427 -22.73 3.12 -19.98
C GLU A 427 -22.12 1.85 -19.38
N ALA A 428 -22.90 0.78 -19.44
CA ALA A 428 -22.48 -0.58 -19.10
C ALA A 428 -22.64 -1.54 -20.30
N THR A 429 -22.57 -1.01 -21.52
CA THR A 429 -22.85 -1.73 -22.78
C THR A 429 -21.88 -2.89 -23.03
N GLY A 430 -20.65 -2.81 -22.51
CA GLY A 430 -19.66 -3.89 -22.55
C GLY A 430 -19.83 -4.95 -21.47
N SER A 431 -20.92 -4.94 -20.70
CA SER A 431 -21.18 -5.95 -19.66
C SER A 431 -21.75 -7.21 -20.29
N GLU A 432 -21.25 -8.37 -19.84
CA GLU A 432 -21.50 -9.66 -20.50
C GLU A 432 -21.97 -10.72 -19.49
N ASN A 433 -22.82 -11.63 -19.95
CA ASN A 433 -23.13 -12.87 -19.25
C ASN A 433 -22.85 -14.04 -20.18
N ILE A 434 -22.01 -14.98 -19.75
CA ILE A 434 -21.64 -16.16 -20.53
C ILE A 434 -22.85 -17.06 -20.88
N ARG A 435 -23.89 -17.06 -20.03
CA ARG A 435 -25.13 -17.82 -20.25
C ARG A 435 -26.15 -17.09 -21.14
N GLY A 436 -25.91 -15.82 -21.47
CA GLY A 436 -26.81 -15.01 -22.28
C GLY A 436 -28.12 -14.60 -21.60
N GLU A 437 -28.21 -14.71 -20.27
CA GLU A 437 -29.39 -14.29 -19.51
C GLU A 437 -29.51 -12.76 -19.47
N ALA A 438 -30.71 -12.27 -19.20
CA ALA A 438 -30.95 -10.84 -19.10
C ALA A 438 -30.18 -10.24 -17.91
N LEU A 439 -29.47 -9.14 -18.17
CA LEU A 439 -28.72 -8.41 -17.15
C LEU A 439 -29.56 -7.27 -16.57
N SER A 440 -29.51 -7.10 -15.25
CA SER A 440 -29.96 -5.89 -14.55
C SER A 440 -28.75 -5.05 -14.13
N PHE A 441 -28.97 -3.75 -13.98
CA PHE A 441 -27.94 -2.76 -13.69
C PHE A 441 -28.37 -1.91 -12.50
N ARG A 442 -27.48 -1.67 -11.54
CA ARG A 442 -27.65 -0.68 -10.47
C ARG A 442 -26.42 0.19 -10.42
N TRP A 443 -26.61 1.47 -10.69
CA TRP A 443 -25.61 2.51 -10.53
C TRP A 443 -25.86 3.28 -9.24
N GLU A 444 -24.80 3.62 -8.53
CA GLU A 444 -24.83 4.63 -7.46
C GLU A 444 -23.78 5.69 -7.75
N MET A 445 -24.23 6.94 -7.83
CA MET A 445 -23.43 8.01 -8.45
C MET A 445 -22.41 8.64 -7.49
N GLY A 446 -22.26 8.13 -6.28
CA GLY A 446 -21.35 8.65 -5.26
C GLY A 446 -21.88 9.87 -4.49
N ASP A 447 -23.10 10.34 -4.79
CA ASP A 447 -23.81 11.41 -4.07
C ASP A 447 -25.15 10.95 -3.48
N GLY A 448 -25.37 9.63 -3.41
CA GLY A 448 -26.60 8.98 -2.95
C GLY A 448 -27.65 8.76 -4.05
N THR A 449 -27.44 9.27 -5.26
CA THR A 449 -28.34 9.01 -6.40
C THR A 449 -28.17 7.58 -6.92
N VAL A 450 -29.28 6.85 -7.08
CA VAL A 450 -29.30 5.48 -7.63
C VAL A 450 -30.07 5.45 -8.96
N LEU A 451 -29.52 4.75 -9.97
CA LEU A 451 -30.09 4.64 -11.32
C LEU A 451 -30.02 3.18 -11.82
N GLU A 452 -31.03 2.71 -12.56
CA GLU A 452 -31.22 1.27 -12.87
C GLU A 452 -31.24 0.92 -14.37
N SER A 453 -30.54 1.72 -15.20
CA SER A 453 -30.47 1.52 -16.64
C SER A 453 -29.07 1.12 -17.08
N ARG A 454 -28.96 0.43 -18.22
CA ARG A 454 -27.67 0.11 -18.87
C ARG A 454 -26.90 1.38 -19.26
N GLU A 455 -27.62 2.43 -19.64
CA GLU A 455 -27.08 3.75 -19.95
C GLU A 455 -27.76 4.78 -19.04
N VAL A 456 -26.97 5.63 -18.40
CA VAL A 456 -27.46 6.64 -17.45
C VAL A 456 -26.78 7.99 -17.66
N THR A 457 -27.46 9.05 -17.24
CA THR A 457 -26.94 10.42 -17.22
C THR A 457 -27.02 10.98 -15.82
N HIS A 458 -25.97 11.68 -15.37
CA HIS A 458 -25.95 12.35 -14.07
C HIS A 458 -25.18 13.67 -14.13
N SER A 459 -25.42 14.58 -13.19
CA SER A 459 -24.68 15.85 -13.09
C SER A 459 -24.35 16.16 -11.64
N TYR A 460 -23.11 16.56 -11.38
CA TYR A 460 -22.68 16.95 -10.04
C TYR A 460 -22.75 18.46 -9.87
N ALA A 461 -23.35 18.93 -8.78
CA ALA A 461 -23.53 20.36 -8.55
C ALA A 461 -22.22 21.10 -8.18
N LYS A 462 -21.22 20.37 -7.68
CA LYS A 462 -19.95 20.95 -7.20
C LYS A 462 -18.76 20.18 -7.77
N PRO A 463 -17.59 20.83 -7.88
CA PRO A 463 -16.33 20.15 -8.07
C PRO A 463 -16.07 19.18 -6.91
N GLY A 464 -15.34 18.10 -7.18
CA GLY A 464 -15.02 17.11 -6.17
C GLY A 464 -14.71 15.72 -6.72
N PHE A 465 -14.28 14.84 -5.82
CA PHE A 465 -14.09 13.43 -6.12
C PHE A 465 -15.39 12.67 -5.87
N TYR A 466 -15.84 11.91 -6.86
CA TYR A 466 -17.01 11.05 -6.79
C TYR A 466 -16.66 9.67 -7.32
N ARG A 467 -17.06 8.62 -6.62
CA ARG A 467 -16.95 7.25 -7.11
C ARG A 467 -18.30 6.75 -7.58
N VAL A 468 -18.41 6.49 -8.86
CA VAL A 468 -19.61 5.86 -9.45
C VAL A 468 -19.44 4.36 -9.37
N ALA A 469 -20.38 3.70 -8.70
CA ALA A 469 -20.39 2.27 -8.49
C ALA A 469 -21.44 1.61 -9.40
N LEU A 470 -21.09 0.48 -10.01
CA LEU A 470 -21.98 -0.34 -10.82
C LEU A 470 -22.04 -1.76 -10.26
N THR A 471 -23.24 -2.28 -10.05
CA THR A 471 -23.50 -3.73 -9.96
C THR A 471 -24.25 -4.19 -11.21
N VAL A 472 -23.78 -5.27 -11.82
CA VAL A 472 -24.46 -6.00 -12.90
C VAL A 472 -24.87 -7.38 -12.37
N SER A 473 -26.13 -7.75 -12.48
CA SER A 473 -26.64 -9.06 -12.04
C SER A 473 -27.33 -9.82 -13.17
N ASP A 474 -27.16 -11.13 -13.19
CA ASP A 474 -27.89 -12.06 -14.06
C ASP A 474 -29.14 -12.68 -13.40
N GLY A 475 -29.47 -12.23 -12.18
CA GLY A 475 -30.55 -12.78 -11.35
C GLY A 475 -30.14 -13.94 -10.45
N VAL A 476 -28.94 -14.50 -10.64
CA VAL A 476 -28.34 -15.56 -9.80
C VAL A 476 -27.13 -15.02 -9.06
N LEU A 477 -26.15 -14.52 -9.81
CA LEU A 477 -24.91 -13.92 -9.33
C LEU A 477 -24.81 -12.47 -9.81
N SER A 478 -23.84 -11.76 -9.26
CA SER A 478 -23.57 -10.36 -9.52
C SER A 478 -22.10 -10.13 -9.77
N SER A 479 -21.77 -9.04 -10.43
CA SER A 479 -20.42 -8.50 -10.55
C SER A 479 -20.45 -7.00 -10.36
N LEU A 480 -19.32 -6.43 -9.96
CA LEU A 480 -19.20 -5.01 -9.73
C LEU A 480 -18.10 -4.40 -10.60
N ASP A 481 -18.26 -3.11 -10.88
CA ASP A 481 -17.25 -2.24 -11.47
C ASP A 481 -17.46 -0.82 -10.95
N TRP A 482 -16.51 0.09 -11.17
CA TRP A 482 -16.62 1.47 -10.71
C TRP A 482 -15.77 2.44 -11.52
N ILE A 483 -16.08 3.73 -11.37
CA ILE A 483 -15.40 4.83 -12.05
C ILE A 483 -15.08 5.91 -11.02
N ASP A 484 -13.79 6.25 -10.92
CA ASP A 484 -13.30 7.40 -10.16
C ASP A 484 -13.41 8.67 -10.98
N ILE A 485 -14.24 9.60 -10.53
CA ILE A 485 -14.55 10.85 -11.23
C ILE A 485 -13.97 12.02 -10.45
N HIS A 486 -13.29 12.90 -11.18
CA HIS A 486 -12.75 14.15 -10.66
C HIS A 486 -13.49 15.30 -11.34
N VAL A 487 -14.58 15.75 -10.74
CA VAL A 487 -15.40 16.83 -11.28
C VAL A 487 -14.67 18.15 -11.06
N VAL A 488 -14.37 18.85 -12.15
CA VAL A 488 -13.67 20.14 -12.12
C VAL A 488 -14.68 21.30 -12.18
N PRO A 489 -14.28 22.54 -11.85
CA PRO A 489 -15.15 23.70 -12.00
C PRO A 489 -15.71 23.84 -13.42
N SER A 490 -16.93 24.37 -13.51
CA SER A 490 -17.52 24.76 -14.79
C SER A 490 -16.60 25.76 -15.49
N SER A 491 -16.40 25.59 -16.79
CA SER A 491 -15.64 26.54 -17.60
C SER A 491 -16.20 27.96 -17.54
N GLU A 492 -17.50 28.11 -17.26
CA GLU A 492 -18.15 29.42 -17.10
C GLU A 492 -17.81 30.11 -15.76
N SER A 493 -17.43 29.35 -14.73
CA SER A 493 -17.04 29.91 -13.43
C SER A 493 -15.56 30.22 -13.30
N VAL A 494 -14.72 29.72 -14.23
CA VAL A 494 -13.27 29.96 -14.22
C VAL A 494 -12.96 31.40 -14.63
N VAL A 495 -12.44 32.18 -13.67
CA VAL A 495 -11.96 33.56 -13.87
C VAL A 495 -10.53 33.57 -14.42
N LEU A 496 -9.67 32.71 -13.85
CA LEU A 496 -8.29 32.53 -14.30
C LEU A 496 -7.84 31.11 -14.05
N LYS A 497 -7.24 30.48 -15.07
CA LYS A 497 -6.51 29.22 -14.91
C LYS A 497 -5.01 29.50 -14.91
N MET A 498 -4.32 29.06 -13.86
CA MET A 498 -2.87 29.24 -13.75
C MET A 498 -2.14 28.29 -14.69
N GLN A 499 -0.98 28.73 -15.19
CA GLN A 499 -0.16 27.98 -16.15
C GLN A 499 0.98 27.26 -15.40
N PRO A 500 0.89 25.95 -15.14
CA PRO A 500 1.85 25.24 -14.29
C PRO A 500 3.27 25.20 -14.86
N GLU A 501 3.42 25.31 -16.19
CA GLU A 501 4.72 25.36 -16.88
C GLU A 501 5.54 26.62 -16.56
N SER A 502 4.89 27.66 -16.03
CA SER A 502 5.57 28.87 -15.56
C SER A 502 6.13 28.74 -14.13
N ALA A 503 5.88 27.60 -13.48
CA ALA A 503 6.25 27.39 -12.09
C ALA A 503 7.76 27.25 -11.91
N ALA A 504 8.28 27.78 -10.80
CA ALA A 504 9.68 27.69 -10.41
C ALA A 504 9.85 27.31 -8.94
N LEU A 505 10.90 26.56 -8.63
CA LEU A 505 11.24 26.23 -7.24
C LEU A 505 11.98 27.36 -6.53
N SER A 506 11.74 27.50 -5.24
CA SER A 506 12.51 28.32 -4.32
C SER A 506 12.49 27.74 -2.90
N GLY A 507 13.17 28.40 -1.95
CA GLY A 507 13.09 28.04 -0.53
C GLY A 507 13.77 26.72 -0.15
N ILE A 508 14.54 26.13 -1.07
CA ILE A 508 15.27 24.88 -0.86
C ILE A 508 16.53 25.19 -0.04
N PRO A 509 16.74 24.59 1.14
CA PRO A 509 17.97 24.74 1.90
C PRO A 509 19.20 24.29 1.10
N GLN A 510 20.35 24.89 1.41
CA GLN A 510 21.61 24.51 0.79
C GLN A 510 21.89 23.01 0.98
N ASP A 511 22.39 22.35 -0.06
CA ASP A 511 22.75 20.92 -0.08
C ASP A 511 21.57 19.94 0.03
N GLN A 512 20.32 20.39 -0.14
CA GLN A 512 19.14 19.53 -0.21
C GLN A 512 18.59 19.42 -1.63
N PHE A 513 17.98 18.28 -1.93
CA PHE A 513 17.45 17.97 -3.25
C PHE A 513 15.98 18.36 -3.37
N ALA A 514 15.65 19.10 -4.43
CA ALA A 514 14.29 19.23 -4.94
C ALA A 514 14.32 19.37 -6.48
N ALA A 515 13.31 18.83 -7.15
CA ALA A 515 13.14 18.91 -8.59
C ALA A 515 11.68 19.16 -8.94
N LEU A 516 11.46 19.91 -10.02
CA LEU A 516 10.15 20.28 -10.54
C LEU A 516 10.08 19.98 -12.03
N GLN A 517 8.98 19.35 -12.45
CA GLN A 517 8.75 19.04 -13.85
C GLN A 517 7.26 18.98 -14.16
N VAL A 518 6.90 19.11 -15.43
CA VAL A 518 5.56 18.79 -15.91
C VAL A 518 5.46 17.27 -16.11
N ASP A 519 4.45 16.65 -15.52
CA ASP A 519 4.17 15.22 -15.60
C ASP A 519 2.88 14.96 -16.41
N GLY A 520 3.06 14.40 -17.61
CA GLY A 520 1.96 14.00 -18.48
C GLY A 520 1.38 12.61 -18.16
N LYS A 521 1.99 11.84 -17.25
CA LYS A 521 1.51 10.51 -16.85
C LYS A 521 0.53 10.61 -15.68
N GLN A 522 0.90 11.34 -14.63
CA GLN A 522 0.00 11.65 -13.52
C GLN A 522 -0.84 12.88 -13.89
N ARG A 523 -1.93 12.65 -14.62
CA ARG A 523 -2.82 13.70 -15.14
C ARG A 523 -4.22 13.62 -14.55
N LEU A 524 -4.93 14.74 -14.54
CA LEU A 524 -6.35 14.82 -14.17
C LEU A 524 -7.10 15.44 -15.36
N CYS A 525 -8.25 14.87 -15.77
CA CYS A 525 -9.04 15.37 -16.90
C CYS A 525 -8.26 15.59 -18.22
N ASN A 526 -7.25 14.75 -18.48
CA ASN A 526 -6.28 14.83 -19.59
C ASN A 526 -5.28 15.99 -19.52
N GLU A 527 -5.23 16.73 -18.42
CA GLU A 527 -4.28 17.81 -18.20
C GLU A 527 -3.07 17.34 -17.40
N SER A 528 -1.88 17.69 -17.89
CA SER A 528 -0.63 17.42 -17.18
C SER A 528 -0.63 18.07 -15.80
N SER A 529 0.14 17.49 -14.89
CA SER A 529 0.34 18.06 -13.56
C SER A 529 1.74 18.62 -13.39
N LEU A 530 1.90 19.49 -12.42
CA LEU A 530 3.18 19.91 -11.92
C LEU A 530 3.65 18.91 -10.86
N HIS A 531 4.76 18.23 -11.10
CA HIS A 531 5.34 17.23 -10.19
C HIS A 531 6.56 17.80 -9.48
N VAL A 532 6.49 17.88 -8.16
CA VAL A 532 7.64 18.13 -7.28
C VAL A 532 8.13 16.83 -6.65
N LYS A 533 9.44 16.64 -6.67
CA LYS A 533 10.15 15.59 -5.93
C LYS A 533 11.13 16.25 -5.00
N SER A 534 11.21 15.84 -3.74
CA SER A 534 12.08 16.52 -2.78
C SER A 534 12.46 15.62 -1.60
N THR A 535 13.63 15.90 -1.04
CA THR A 535 14.05 15.43 0.29
C THR A 535 14.30 16.63 1.22
N ALA A 536 13.90 17.83 0.79
CA ALA A 536 14.23 19.07 1.45
C ALA A 536 13.24 19.40 2.57
N THR A 537 13.72 20.02 3.64
CA THR A 537 12.88 20.41 4.79
C THR A 537 11.93 21.55 4.45
N LEU A 538 12.25 22.34 3.42
CA LEU A 538 11.35 23.31 2.81
C LEU A 538 11.47 23.23 1.29
N THR A 539 10.34 23.15 0.60
CA THR A 539 10.26 23.26 -0.86
C THR A 539 9.12 24.17 -1.22
N GLN A 540 9.40 25.27 -1.91
CA GLN A 540 8.38 26.22 -2.36
C GLN A 540 8.27 26.19 -3.88
N ILE A 541 7.04 26.10 -4.38
CA ILE A 541 6.69 26.26 -5.79
C ILE A 541 6.06 27.64 -5.94
N ASN A 542 6.59 28.44 -6.85
CA ASN A 542 6.07 29.75 -7.20
C ASN A 542 5.46 29.70 -8.59
N ILE A 543 4.24 30.21 -8.75
CA ILE A 543 3.52 30.26 -10.02
C ILE A 543 3.13 31.72 -10.27
N PRO A 544 3.73 32.40 -11.26
CA PRO A 544 3.39 33.78 -11.61
C PRO A 544 1.92 33.94 -12.00
N ILE A 545 1.32 35.06 -11.60
CA ILE A 545 -0.01 35.50 -12.03
C ILE A 545 0.20 36.60 -13.07
N GLN A 546 -0.32 36.41 -14.28
CA GLN A 546 -0.12 37.37 -15.36
C GLN A 546 -0.97 38.64 -15.16
N ALA A 547 -0.35 39.80 -15.44
CA ALA A 547 -0.77 41.14 -14.98
C ALA A 547 -2.05 41.73 -15.62
N GLU A 548 -2.87 40.93 -16.31
CA GLU A 548 -4.09 41.42 -16.98
C GLU A 548 -5.39 40.81 -16.42
N THR A 549 -5.32 40.14 -15.26
CA THR A 549 -6.40 39.27 -14.80
C THR A 549 -7.49 40.00 -14.02
N LYS A 550 -8.75 39.82 -14.42
CA LYS A 550 -9.97 40.25 -13.69
C LYS A 550 -10.24 39.42 -12.41
N LEU A 551 -9.25 39.27 -11.53
CA LEU A 551 -9.42 38.53 -10.26
C LEU A 551 -10.39 39.21 -9.27
N ALA A 552 -10.85 40.42 -9.56
CA ALA A 552 -11.87 41.11 -8.76
C ALA A 552 -13.20 40.35 -8.69
N ASP A 553 -13.51 39.54 -9.71
CA ASP A 553 -14.74 38.75 -9.77
C ASP A 553 -14.55 37.34 -9.17
N ALA A 554 -13.34 36.97 -8.74
CA ALA A 554 -13.07 35.67 -8.13
C ALA A 554 -13.51 35.64 -6.66
N SER A 555 -14.15 34.55 -6.27
CA SER A 555 -14.56 34.28 -4.89
C SER A 555 -13.75 33.15 -4.24
N GLN A 556 -13.12 32.29 -5.04
CA GLN A 556 -12.37 31.12 -4.59
C GLN A 556 -11.11 30.85 -5.45
N LEU A 557 -10.15 30.15 -4.86
CA LEU A 557 -9.03 29.48 -5.55
C LEU A 557 -9.19 27.96 -5.35
N GLY A 558 -9.37 27.22 -6.45
CA GLY A 558 -9.40 25.77 -6.48
C GLY A 558 -8.09 25.18 -7.01
N PHE A 559 -7.67 24.03 -6.48
CA PHE A 559 -6.62 23.21 -7.08
C PHE A 559 -6.74 21.75 -6.65
N TRP A 560 -6.18 20.86 -7.46
CA TRP A 560 -6.09 19.44 -7.15
C TRP A 560 -4.67 19.07 -6.75
N MET A 561 -4.54 18.27 -5.69
CA MET A 561 -3.26 17.81 -5.21
C MET A 561 -3.26 16.30 -4.96
N LYS A 562 -2.15 15.67 -5.32
CA LYS A 562 -1.80 14.29 -4.96
C LYS A 562 -0.41 14.30 -4.34
N TYR A 563 -0.09 13.35 -3.46
CA TYR A 563 1.21 13.29 -2.81
C TYR A 563 1.55 11.88 -2.31
N GLN A 564 2.82 11.69 -2.00
CA GLN A 564 3.39 10.50 -1.36
C GLN A 564 4.55 10.94 -0.47
N HIS A 565 4.69 10.36 0.72
CA HIS A 565 5.76 10.69 1.66
C HIS A 565 6.34 9.43 2.32
N GLU A 566 7.66 9.31 2.38
CA GLU A 566 8.34 8.13 2.93
C GLU A 566 8.27 8.05 4.46
N VAL A 567 8.19 9.20 5.14
CA VAL A 567 8.17 9.32 6.60
C VAL A 567 6.78 9.61 7.15
N ARG A 568 6.43 8.97 8.27
CA ARG A 568 5.17 9.17 9.00
C ARG A 568 5.05 10.60 9.49
N ASP A 569 3.90 11.22 9.24
CA ASP A 569 3.64 12.62 9.59
C ASP A 569 4.63 13.60 8.96
N GLY A 570 5.31 13.21 7.87
CA GLY A 570 6.28 14.07 7.19
C GLY A 570 5.70 15.42 6.79
N PHE A 571 4.39 15.43 6.47
CA PHE A 571 3.54 16.61 6.36
C PHE A 571 2.58 16.74 7.56
N GLY A 572 3.09 17.24 8.69
CA GLY A 572 2.30 17.51 9.89
C GLY A 572 1.37 18.72 9.76
N HIS A 573 0.84 19.20 10.89
CA HIS A 573 0.05 20.43 10.93
C HIS A 573 0.86 21.63 10.44
N GLY A 574 0.24 22.51 9.65
CA GLY A 574 0.88 23.71 9.10
C GLY A 574 2.03 23.45 8.12
N SER A 575 2.19 22.20 7.66
CA SER A 575 3.26 21.82 6.73
C SER A 575 3.01 22.31 5.30
N ILE A 576 1.75 22.53 4.93
CA ILE A 576 1.37 23.02 3.62
C ILE A 576 0.83 24.44 3.76
N ILE A 577 1.47 25.37 3.04
CA ILE A 577 1.15 26.80 3.08
C ILE A 577 0.92 27.27 1.65
N VAL A 578 -0.26 27.82 1.38
CA VAL A 578 -0.57 28.50 0.11
C VAL A 578 -0.56 30.01 0.36
N ARG A 579 0.15 30.77 -0.47
CA ARG A 579 0.14 32.24 -0.43
C ARG A 579 -0.30 32.82 -1.77
N LEU A 580 -1.15 33.84 -1.69
CA LEU A 580 -1.50 34.72 -2.80
C LEU A 580 -0.81 36.06 -2.55
N ILE A 581 0.18 36.38 -3.36
CA ILE A 581 1.16 37.45 -3.11
C ILE A 581 0.91 38.59 -4.09
N GLN A 582 0.63 39.78 -3.58
CA GLN A 582 0.75 41.04 -4.32
C GLN A 582 2.18 41.57 -4.22
N ASP A 583 2.72 41.63 -3.00
CA ASP A 583 4.10 42.02 -2.70
C ASP A 583 4.50 41.51 -1.30
N ASP A 584 5.75 41.76 -0.88
CA ASP A 584 6.29 41.29 0.41
C ASP A 584 5.53 41.78 1.65
N ARG A 585 4.69 42.82 1.50
CA ARG A 585 3.90 43.43 2.58
C ARG A 585 2.39 43.22 2.42
N ASN A 586 1.95 42.66 1.30
CA ASN A 586 0.54 42.48 0.96
C ASN A 586 0.33 41.06 0.40
N TYR A 587 -0.22 40.17 1.22
CA TYR A 587 -0.55 38.81 0.80
C TYR A 587 -1.65 38.17 1.64
N ILE A 588 -2.33 37.19 1.05
CA ILE A 588 -3.23 36.26 1.73
C ILE A 588 -2.47 34.95 1.94
N GLN A 589 -2.57 34.38 3.14
CA GLN A 589 -1.93 33.11 3.49
C GLN A 589 -2.96 32.12 4.01
N TYR A 590 -2.89 30.90 3.48
CA TYR A 590 -3.65 29.72 3.91
C TYR A 590 -2.66 28.69 4.45
N VAL A 591 -2.89 28.22 5.67
CA VAL A 591 -2.07 27.22 6.35
C VAL A 591 -2.96 26.03 6.67
N ILE A 592 -2.54 24.82 6.30
CA ILE A 592 -3.36 23.65 6.60
C ILE A 592 -3.43 23.40 8.11
N ASN A 593 -4.64 23.24 8.66
CA ASN A 593 -4.86 23.10 10.11
C ASN A 593 -4.84 21.65 10.61
N SER A 594 -4.79 20.68 9.69
CA SER A 594 -4.68 19.25 9.98
C SER A 594 -3.51 18.62 9.21
N PRO A 595 -2.97 17.47 9.66
CA PRO A 595 -1.98 16.75 8.86
C PRO A 595 -2.62 16.38 7.53
N PHE A 596 -1.86 16.47 6.45
CA PHE A 596 -2.38 16.20 5.11
C PHE A 596 -2.95 14.76 5.01
N TYR A 597 -2.36 13.85 5.79
CA TYR A 597 -2.88 12.51 6.06
C TYR A 597 -3.37 12.42 7.52
N ASN A 598 -4.68 12.33 7.77
CA ASN A 598 -5.21 12.16 9.12
C ASN A 598 -5.80 10.75 9.32
N TRP A 599 -5.03 9.80 9.87
CA TRP A 599 -5.42 8.38 9.96
C TRP A 599 -6.77 8.19 10.67
N SER A 600 -7.11 9.07 11.61
CA SER A 600 -8.38 9.01 12.36
C SER A 600 -9.61 9.38 11.52
N LYS A 601 -9.39 9.99 10.36
CA LYS A 601 -10.39 10.40 9.35
C LYS A 601 -10.25 9.65 8.02
N ILE A 602 -9.24 8.79 7.90
CA ILE A 602 -8.95 8.08 6.67
C ILE A 602 -9.88 6.89 6.51
N ALA A 603 -11.03 7.24 5.95
CA ALA A 603 -11.91 6.34 5.25
C ALA A 603 -12.20 6.92 3.85
N SER A 604 -11.21 7.62 3.26
CA SER A 604 -11.32 8.07 1.88
C SER A 604 -10.76 7.01 0.94
N GLU A 605 -11.61 6.60 0.02
CA GLU A 605 -11.26 5.92 -1.22
C GLU A 605 -10.20 6.66 -2.06
N ALA A 606 -9.97 7.95 -1.78
CA ALA A 606 -8.98 8.80 -2.44
C ALA A 606 -7.57 8.76 -1.80
N ARG A 607 -7.28 7.81 -0.89
CA ARG A 607 -5.98 7.66 -0.18
C ARG A 607 -4.73 7.77 -1.07
N TYR A 608 -4.83 7.36 -2.32
CA TYR A 608 -3.76 7.37 -3.32
C TYR A 608 -4.10 8.20 -4.57
N GLY A 609 -5.28 8.83 -4.56
CA GLY A 609 -5.88 9.57 -5.67
C GLY A 609 -5.57 11.06 -5.62
N TRP A 610 -6.39 11.85 -6.29
CA TRP A 610 -6.33 13.30 -6.23
C TRP A 610 -7.34 13.84 -5.22
N SER A 611 -6.94 14.85 -4.47
CA SER A 611 -7.79 15.58 -3.54
C SER A 611 -8.02 17.00 -4.05
N CYS A 612 -9.28 17.45 -4.04
CA CYS A 612 -9.66 18.80 -4.42
C CYS A 612 -9.57 19.73 -3.20
N PHE A 613 -8.96 20.90 -3.39
CA PHE A 613 -8.86 21.96 -2.38
C PHE A 613 -9.52 23.22 -2.91
N GLU A 614 -10.35 23.84 -2.08
CA GLU A 614 -10.99 25.11 -2.36
C GLU A 614 -10.65 26.10 -1.24
N LEU A 615 -10.07 27.23 -1.61
CA LEU A 615 -9.65 28.30 -0.71
C LEU A 615 -10.54 29.53 -0.92
N PRO A 616 -11.31 29.98 0.08
CA PRO A 616 -12.14 31.17 -0.05
C PRO A 616 -11.28 32.44 -0.09
N LEU A 617 -11.55 33.35 -1.03
CA LEU A 617 -10.84 34.63 -1.15
C LEU A 617 -11.45 35.71 -0.24
N ALA A 618 -12.75 35.59 0.08
CA ALA A 618 -13.40 36.43 1.06
C ALA A 618 -13.15 35.89 2.47
N ILE A 619 -12.29 36.55 3.24
CA ILE A 619 -11.88 36.10 4.56
C ILE A 619 -12.95 36.48 5.58
N ARG A 620 -13.50 35.46 6.25
CA ARG A 620 -14.35 35.59 7.43
C ARG A 620 -13.55 35.11 8.64
N GLU A 621 -13.96 35.50 9.85
CA GLU A 621 -13.37 34.93 11.07
C GLU A 621 -13.33 33.40 10.95
N SER A 622 -12.13 32.84 10.98
CA SER A 622 -11.93 31.40 10.84
C SER A 622 -12.38 30.71 12.11
N ASP A 623 -13.11 29.60 11.99
CA ASP A 623 -13.26 28.68 13.11
C ASP A 623 -11.90 27.98 13.31
N PRO A 624 -11.20 28.24 14.44
CA PRO A 624 -9.90 27.65 14.70
C PRO A 624 -9.96 26.13 14.86
N ASN A 625 -11.17 25.57 15.04
CA ASN A 625 -11.41 24.13 15.10
C ASN A 625 -11.82 23.55 13.75
N SER A 626 -11.91 24.35 12.69
CA SER A 626 -12.22 23.82 11.36
C SER A 626 -11.04 23.00 10.82
N ASP A 627 -11.39 21.92 10.15
CA ASP A 627 -10.44 20.93 9.63
C ASP A 627 -9.76 21.35 8.32
N ALA A 628 -10.11 22.51 7.77
CA ALA A 628 -9.76 22.93 6.42
C ALA A 628 -8.44 23.71 6.37
N TRP A 629 -8.50 25.03 6.55
CA TRP A 629 -7.37 25.94 6.39
C TRP A 629 -7.49 27.10 7.37
N GLN A 630 -6.40 27.43 8.03
CA GLN A 630 -6.27 28.69 8.75
C GLN A 630 -5.88 29.79 7.77
N VAL A 631 -6.64 30.88 7.73
CA VAL A 631 -6.45 31.98 6.78
C VAL A 631 -6.06 33.26 7.50
N SER A 632 -5.12 34.01 6.93
CA SER A 632 -4.67 35.30 7.46
C SER A 632 -4.31 36.27 6.34
N GLU A 633 -4.56 37.56 6.55
CA GLU A 633 -4.09 38.65 5.69
C GLU A 633 -2.90 39.37 6.32
N VAL A 634 -1.95 39.75 5.48
CA VAL A 634 -0.88 40.68 5.83
C VAL A 634 -1.00 41.90 4.93
N GLY A 635 -1.06 43.09 5.53
CA GLY A 635 -1.30 44.34 4.80
C GLY A 635 -2.76 44.53 4.40
N ALA A 636 -2.97 44.97 3.15
CA ALA A 636 -4.29 45.09 2.53
C ALA A 636 -4.21 44.61 1.07
N PRO A 637 -4.02 43.29 0.85
CA PRO A 637 -3.84 42.74 -0.50
C PRO A 637 -5.09 42.97 -1.35
N MET A 638 -4.89 43.37 -2.61
CA MET A 638 -5.97 43.51 -3.59
C MET A 638 -5.88 42.36 -4.59
N LEU A 639 -6.98 41.61 -4.78
CA LEU A 639 -7.01 40.47 -5.72
C LEU A 639 -6.56 40.87 -7.14
N ALA A 640 -6.97 42.05 -7.60
CA ALA A 640 -6.59 42.59 -8.91
C ALA A 640 -5.10 42.89 -9.07
N HIS A 641 -4.32 42.92 -7.99
CA HIS A 641 -2.89 43.24 -7.98
C HIS A 641 -2.02 42.04 -7.60
N LEU A 642 -2.59 40.84 -7.42
CA LEU A 642 -1.81 39.65 -7.15
C LEU A 642 -0.82 39.37 -8.29
N GLN A 643 0.44 39.12 -7.92
CA GLN A 643 1.55 38.88 -8.85
C GLN A 643 1.96 37.41 -8.89
N GLN A 644 1.70 36.65 -7.82
CA GLN A 644 2.19 35.28 -7.69
C GLN A 644 1.34 34.46 -6.72
N MET A 645 1.15 33.18 -7.04
CA MET A 645 0.78 32.16 -6.05
C MET A 645 2.05 31.41 -5.63
N SER A 646 2.20 31.11 -4.34
CA SER A 646 3.16 30.11 -3.91
C SER A 646 2.49 28.99 -3.12
N ILE A 647 3.02 27.79 -3.24
CA ILE A 647 2.70 26.67 -2.36
C ILE A 647 4.00 26.12 -1.78
N SER A 648 4.06 26.06 -0.46
CA SER A 648 5.22 25.63 0.29
C SER A 648 4.92 24.33 1.02
N TYR A 649 5.87 23.40 0.94
CA TYR A 649 5.89 22.14 1.66
C TYR A 649 7.01 22.18 2.70
N ALA A 650 6.66 22.20 3.97
CA ALA A 650 7.57 21.97 5.08
C ALA A 650 7.55 20.48 5.44
N SER A 651 8.65 19.78 5.18
CA SER A 651 8.77 18.33 5.34
C SER A 651 9.77 17.98 6.44
N HIS A 652 9.52 16.86 7.12
CA HIS A 652 10.41 16.31 8.15
C HIS A 652 10.99 14.97 7.69
N GLY A 653 12.15 15.04 7.06
CA GLY A 653 12.95 13.87 6.67
C GLY A 653 12.34 13.03 5.54
N GLY A 654 13.16 12.14 4.98
CA GLY A 654 12.75 11.22 3.91
C GLY A 654 12.43 11.89 2.57
N TYR A 655 12.07 11.05 1.62
CA TYR A 655 11.66 11.47 0.29
C TYR A 655 10.16 11.74 0.21
N PHE A 656 9.76 12.74 -0.58
CA PHE A 656 8.37 12.96 -0.97
C PHE A 656 8.20 13.32 -2.44
N SER A 657 6.99 13.04 -2.93
CA SER A 657 6.48 13.53 -4.20
C SER A 657 5.14 14.23 -3.98
N ALA A 658 4.89 15.32 -4.68
CA ALA A 658 3.57 15.94 -4.77
C ALA A 658 3.27 16.39 -6.20
N TRP A 659 2.01 16.29 -6.60
CA TRP A 659 1.50 16.69 -7.89
C TRP A 659 0.41 17.73 -7.71
N LEU A 660 0.40 18.76 -8.55
CA LEU A 660 -0.58 19.83 -8.56
C LEU A 660 -1.16 20.01 -9.96
N THR A 661 -2.46 20.19 -10.07
CA THR A 661 -3.13 20.45 -11.36
C THR A 661 -4.44 21.20 -11.16
N GLU A 662 -5.07 21.61 -12.26
CA GLU A 662 -6.37 22.31 -12.27
C GLU A 662 -6.40 23.50 -11.29
N ILE A 663 -5.33 24.30 -11.27
CA ILE A 663 -5.18 25.47 -10.41
C ILE A 663 -5.94 26.63 -11.05
N ALA A 664 -7.05 27.03 -10.45
CA ALA A 664 -7.94 28.04 -11.03
C ALA A 664 -8.61 28.93 -9.98
N PHE A 665 -8.73 30.21 -10.30
CA PHE A 665 -9.62 31.14 -9.62
C PHE A 665 -11.02 31.02 -10.21
N THR A 666 -12.04 30.93 -9.36
CA THR A 666 -13.45 30.79 -9.75
C THR A 666 -14.34 31.84 -9.10
N ASN A 667 -15.48 32.14 -9.71
CA ASN A 667 -16.50 33.07 -9.18
C ASN A 667 -17.61 32.40 -8.38
#